data_AF-A0AAU7QA74-F1
#
_entry.id   AF-A0AAU7QA74-F1
#
_cell.length_a   1.000
_cell.length_b   1.000
_cell.length_c   1.000
_cell.angle_alpha   90.00
_cell.angle_beta   90.00
_cell.angle_gamma   90.00
#
_symmetry.space_group_name_H-M   'P 1'
#
loop_
_entity.id
_entity.type
_entity.pdbx_description
1 polymer ?
#
loop_
_entity_poly.entity_id
_entity_poly.type
_entity_poly.pdbx_seq_one_letter_code
_entity_poly.pdbx_strand_id
1 'polypeptide(L)'
;MKMVLPTDGHRSASAFMAGMQDTQGDAFWLLKAQGHWHGGIHLFERFAPDAVYRPDAPKGQGLKSMTDGHIVAYRLNDDYLAAAYRRQSFLFSSTFILLKSACVPDKAQPENGLDFYTLWMQIAPLSVYGAGDAVTAEVIASALKVRRDNPAWGWVREGLPDGHQARGHTAYDVYNRYAAPQDTHTLLPRHSVVDILAEAAFLLESKAAPFVYARVVAVPEGAASGLSAGECGWISGQGAHLKRRGGLGALPPLDEKRPRERRLQPGGGPGERGGDTGGGGRGHRPSGVSGLPHGEPHHFCHLETFSQDSRLPAFVANRAGVSAGEALIHSAAGKTRYHHLEREDRFMAAALGDDPLPTVEARFTRQSETRRHRAEGKEWVYIPRERAWLAAEEVSVVHQFDLAKRGFVLLEQQDPPRTLRQTPGEGWLRRGFHRLAELARQNTRDMDSLSYIEGYQRLLREMGLGEEGQISGDALWRFLHNRQPHIQNQVQRLIVKHHSEWLHDGLSALWRAALDEQAKHQPDLARYNREFVDALVWMREVPEIRSGEALWHLHPIRFLEAISERNACACNRDITLLEELCAMAPGIKAALLEKNLLAFNNAFSVFEINTCISKVHLLAQILHESGGLIHTKEIQGELKKI
;
A
#
# COMPACT_ATOMS: atom_id res chain seq x y z
N MET A 1 2.72 10.84 13.08
CA MET A 1 2.86 9.52 12.42
C MET A 1 3.10 9.75 10.94
N LYS A 2 4.16 9.18 10.33
CA LYS A 2 4.45 9.46 8.91
C LYS A 2 3.50 8.69 8.01
N MET A 3 2.87 9.37 7.06
CA MET A 3 1.89 8.77 6.15
C MET A 3 2.14 9.12 4.68
N VAL A 4 2.05 8.12 3.81
CA VAL A 4 2.20 8.26 2.36
C VAL A 4 1.08 7.48 1.66
N LEU A 5 0.02 8.15 1.21
CA LEU A 5 -1.06 7.45 0.50
C LEU A 5 -0.61 7.08 -0.93
N PRO A 6 -1.03 5.93 -1.49
CA PRO A 6 -0.72 5.51 -2.86
C PRO A 6 -1.57 6.28 -3.89
N THR A 7 -1.54 7.61 -3.82
CA THR A 7 -2.31 8.52 -4.66
C THR A 7 -1.44 9.21 -5.72
N ASP A 8 -0.23 8.67 -5.97
CA ASP A 8 0.70 9.21 -6.95
C ASP A 8 0.03 9.26 -8.33
N GLY A 9 0.22 10.37 -9.05
CA GLY A 9 -0.49 10.67 -10.30
C GLY A 9 -1.89 11.30 -10.12
N HIS A 10 -2.42 11.41 -8.90
CA HIS A 10 -3.73 12.00 -8.62
C HIS A 10 -3.62 13.27 -7.78
N ARG A 11 -4.51 14.25 -8.04
CA ARG A 11 -4.51 15.53 -7.31
C ARG A 11 -4.96 15.43 -5.85
N SER A 12 -5.63 14.34 -5.48
CA SER A 12 -6.10 14.07 -4.10
C SER A 12 -6.50 12.60 -3.94
N ALA A 13 -6.68 12.16 -2.68
CA ALA A 13 -7.27 10.85 -2.37
C ALA A 13 -8.68 10.71 -2.96
N SER A 14 -9.49 11.77 -2.96
CA SER A 14 -10.80 11.75 -3.61
C SER A 14 -10.71 11.54 -5.12
N ALA A 15 -9.74 12.16 -5.80
CA ALA A 15 -9.52 11.97 -7.24
C ALA A 15 -9.06 10.54 -7.55
N PHE A 16 -8.13 10.02 -6.74
CA PHE A 16 -7.67 8.63 -6.83
C PHE A 16 -8.83 7.65 -6.73
N MET A 17 -9.72 7.85 -5.77
CA MET A 17 -10.88 6.97 -5.58
C MET A 17 -11.97 7.14 -6.63
N ALA A 18 -12.10 8.34 -7.22
CA ALA A 18 -12.95 8.51 -8.39
C ALA A 18 -12.41 7.70 -9.59
N GLY A 19 -11.08 7.63 -9.76
CA GLY A 19 -10.43 6.78 -10.77
C GLY A 19 -10.68 5.28 -10.57
N MET A 20 -10.96 4.82 -9.34
CA MET A 20 -11.35 3.43 -9.10
C MET A 20 -12.74 3.08 -9.66
N GLN A 21 -13.57 4.06 -10.03
CA GLN A 21 -14.95 3.81 -10.48
C GLN A 21 -15.05 3.03 -11.79
N ASP A 22 -14.03 3.11 -12.64
CA ASP A 22 -14.04 2.47 -13.96
C ASP A 22 -13.49 1.03 -13.92
N THR A 23 -13.31 0.47 -12.71
CA THR A 23 -12.72 -0.86 -12.48
C THR A 23 -13.73 -2.02 -12.51
N GLN A 24 -15.00 -1.75 -12.84
CA GLN A 24 -16.09 -2.74 -12.95
C GLN A 24 -16.25 -3.68 -11.74
N GLY A 25 -15.91 -3.22 -10.53
CA GLY A 25 -16.08 -3.97 -9.28
C GLY A 25 -14.85 -4.62 -8.72
N ASP A 26 -13.75 -4.67 -9.48
CA ASP A 26 -12.57 -5.40 -9.06
C ASP A 26 -11.69 -4.64 -8.04
N ALA A 27 -11.90 -3.34 -7.80
CA ALA A 27 -11.06 -2.54 -6.86
C ALA A 27 -11.76 -2.11 -5.56
N PHE A 28 -12.98 -2.59 -5.28
CA PHE A 28 -13.87 -1.93 -4.33
C PHE A 28 -13.97 -2.61 -2.96
N TRP A 29 -13.92 -1.77 -1.94
CA TRP A 29 -14.12 -2.06 -0.53
C TRP A 29 -15.55 -2.56 -0.19
N LEU A 30 -15.69 -3.48 0.78
CA LEU A 30 -16.90 -4.12 1.38
C LEU A 30 -17.44 -5.38 0.74
N LEU A 31 -17.72 -5.36 -0.56
CA LEU A 31 -18.46 -6.44 -1.21
C LEU A 31 -17.99 -6.60 -2.65
N LYS A 32 -17.81 -7.83 -3.12
CA LYS A 32 -17.58 -8.11 -4.54
C LYS A 32 -18.92 -8.24 -5.27
N ALA A 33 -18.91 -8.08 -6.60
CA ALA A 33 -20.11 -8.25 -7.43
C ALA A 33 -20.76 -9.64 -7.28
N GLN A 34 -20.00 -10.64 -6.84
CA GLN A 34 -20.47 -11.99 -6.54
C GLN A 34 -21.23 -12.11 -5.21
N GLY A 35 -21.33 -11.01 -4.44
CA GLY A 35 -22.13 -10.93 -3.22
C GLY A 35 -21.44 -11.45 -1.96
N HIS A 36 -20.11 -11.58 -1.96
CA HIS A 36 -19.36 -11.98 -0.76
C HIS A 36 -18.50 -10.84 -0.23
N TRP A 37 -18.21 -10.91 1.07
CA TRP A 37 -17.36 -9.96 1.80
C TRP A 37 -16.02 -9.71 1.10
N HIS A 38 -15.56 -8.45 1.16
CA HIS A 38 -14.21 -8.05 0.78
C HIS A 38 -13.67 -6.96 1.70
N GLY A 39 -12.58 -7.26 2.40
CA GLY A 39 -12.00 -6.36 3.40
C GLY A 39 -11.10 -5.27 2.83
N GLY A 40 -10.72 -5.33 1.55
CA GLY A 40 -9.69 -4.44 1.00
C GLY A 40 -10.07 -3.77 -0.31
N ILE A 41 -9.05 -3.19 -0.94
CA ILE A 41 -9.11 -2.64 -2.30
C ILE A 41 -8.03 -3.29 -3.15
N HIS A 42 -8.21 -3.31 -4.47
CA HIS A 42 -7.18 -3.75 -5.40
C HIS A 42 -6.62 -2.57 -6.20
N LEU A 43 -5.30 -2.42 -6.20
CA LEU A 43 -4.57 -1.41 -6.94
C LEU A 43 -4.10 -1.99 -8.26
N PHE A 44 -4.63 -1.51 -9.39
CA PHE A 44 -4.29 -1.99 -10.73
C PHE A 44 -3.44 -0.97 -11.48
N GLU A 45 -2.55 -1.47 -12.34
CA GLU A 45 -1.67 -0.67 -13.21
C GLU A 45 -2.41 0.45 -13.96
N ARG A 46 -3.62 0.17 -14.46
CA ARG A 46 -4.42 1.11 -15.27
C ARG A 46 -4.73 2.45 -14.60
N PHE A 47 -4.82 2.49 -13.27
CA PHE A 47 -5.13 3.72 -12.51
C PHE A 47 -4.13 4.02 -11.39
N ALA A 48 -3.32 3.03 -11.02
CA ALA A 48 -2.19 3.13 -10.10
C ALA A 48 -0.96 2.50 -10.78
N PRO A 49 -0.27 3.23 -11.68
CA PRO A 49 0.87 2.68 -12.44
C PRO A 49 1.97 2.10 -11.56
N ASP A 50 2.16 2.68 -10.37
CA ASP A 50 3.16 2.25 -9.39
C ASP A 50 2.76 0.98 -8.62
N ALA A 51 1.54 0.46 -8.84
CA ALA A 51 1.12 -0.85 -8.33
C ALA A 51 1.93 -2.02 -8.93
N VAL A 52 2.58 -1.79 -10.07
CA VAL A 52 3.50 -2.75 -10.70
C VAL A 52 4.92 -2.28 -10.48
N TYR A 53 5.70 -3.08 -9.76
CA TYR A 53 7.13 -2.82 -9.64
C TYR A 53 7.81 -3.11 -10.98
N ARG A 54 8.52 -2.12 -11.51
CA ARG A 54 9.31 -2.23 -12.75
C ARG A 54 10.79 -2.01 -12.42
N PRO A 55 11.68 -2.98 -12.68
CA PRO A 55 13.10 -2.85 -12.30
C PRO A 55 13.85 -1.72 -13.04
N ASP A 56 13.39 -1.39 -14.24
CA ASP A 56 13.91 -0.34 -15.11
C ASP A 56 13.33 1.06 -14.81
N ALA A 57 12.43 1.14 -13.83
CA ALA A 57 11.83 2.39 -13.40
C ALA A 57 12.84 3.37 -12.75
N PRO A 58 12.61 4.69 -12.83
CA PRO A 58 13.33 5.67 -12.03
C PRO A 58 13.29 5.35 -10.53
N LYS A 59 14.41 5.62 -9.83
CA LYS A 59 14.50 5.44 -8.38
C LYS A 59 13.36 6.16 -7.66
N GLY A 60 12.64 5.44 -6.81
CA GLY A 60 11.50 5.97 -6.05
C GLY A 60 10.12 5.65 -6.65
N GLN A 61 10.07 4.92 -7.77
CA GLN A 61 8.86 4.35 -8.35
C GLN A 61 8.47 3.03 -7.65
N GLY A 62 7.16 2.78 -7.50
CA GLY A 62 6.60 1.62 -6.81
C GLY A 62 5.79 2.01 -5.55
N LEU A 63 4.87 1.14 -5.14
CA LEU A 63 4.08 1.34 -3.93
C LEU A 63 4.99 1.49 -2.69
N LYS A 64 4.75 2.57 -1.93
CA LYS A 64 5.42 2.84 -0.66
C LYS A 64 4.53 2.38 0.48
N SER A 65 5.15 1.98 1.60
CA SER A 65 4.39 1.75 2.83
C SER A 65 3.58 3.00 3.16
N MET A 66 2.29 2.80 3.46
CA MET A 66 1.39 3.91 3.75
C MET A 66 1.64 4.58 5.09
N THR A 67 2.30 3.85 5.98
CA THR A 67 2.54 4.24 7.37
C THR A 67 3.93 3.84 7.80
N ASP A 68 4.53 4.60 8.72
CA ASP A 68 5.54 4.06 9.61
C ASP A 68 4.94 2.96 10.52
N GLY A 69 5.76 1.98 10.90
CA GLY A 69 5.29 0.82 11.66
C GLY A 69 6.31 -0.31 11.68
N HIS A 70 5.91 -1.42 12.29
CA HIS A 70 6.72 -2.63 12.40
C HIS A 70 6.13 -3.73 11.52
N ILE A 71 6.97 -4.41 10.75
CA ILE A 71 6.55 -5.64 10.06
C ILE A 71 6.34 -6.71 11.12
N VAL A 72 5.11 -7.22 11.21
CA VAL A 72 4.72 -8.24 12.20
C VAL A 72 4.52 -9.61 11.57
N ALA A 73 4.23 -9.67 10.27
CA ALA A 73 4.17 -10.92 9.52
C ALA A 73 4.49 -10.66 8.05
N TYR A 74 5.04 -11.65 7.36
CA TYR A 74 5.27 -11.58 5.93
C TYR A 74 5.39 -12.98 5.33
N ARG A 75 5.12 -13.09 4.03
CA ARG A 75 5.45 -14.23 3.18
C ARG A 75 6.07 -13.69 1.91
N LEU A 76 7.26 -14.15 1.55
CA LEU A 76 7.93 -13.76 0.31
C LEU A 76 8.11 -14.99 -0.57
N ASN A 77 7.51 -14.98 -1.76
CA ASN A 77 7.76 -16.02 -2.74
C ASN A 77 9.09 -15.75 -3.47
N ASP A 78 9.89 -16.80 -3.67
CA ASP A 78 11.13 -16.70 -4.46
C ASP A 78 10.80 -16.35 -5.93
N ASP A 79 9.76 -17.00 -6.48
CA ASP A 79 9.20 -16.71 -7.81
C ASP A 79 7.67 -16.87 -7.80
N TYR A 80 7.00 -16.56 -8.91
CA TYR A 80 5.55 -16.73 -9.04
C TYR A 80 5.12 -18.18 -8.81
N LEU A 81 4.01 -18.36 -8.09
CA LEU A 81 3.33 -19.64 -7.98
C LEU A 81 2.51 -19.91 -9.25
N ALA A 82 2.27 -21.18 -9.56
CA ALA A 82 1.52 -21.59 -10.73
C ALA A 82 0.35 -22.49 -10.32
N ALA A 83 -0.85 -22.19 -10.82
CA ALA A 83 -2.04 -23.02 -10.65
C ALA A 83 -2.60 -23.42 -12.01
N ALA A 84 -2.99 -24.69 -12.14
CA ALA A 84 -3.45 -25.24 -13.41
C ALA A 84 -4.93 -24.93 -13.63
N TYR A 85 -5.28 -24.48 -14.83
CA TYR A 85 -6.66 -24.40 -15.30
C TYR A 85 -6.76 -24.92 -16.74
N ARG A 86 -7.54 -25.99 -16.92
CA ARG A 86 -7.66 -26.72 -18.19
C ARG A 86 -6.26 -27.10 -18.72
N ARG A 87 -5.85 -26.54 -19.86
CA ARG A 87 -4.56 -26.80 -20.52
C ARG A 87 -3.52 -25.69 -20.29
N GLN A 88 -3.84 -24.72 -19.43
CA GLN A 88 -3.00 -23.55 -19.18
C GLN A 88 -2.59 -23.52 -17.71
N SER A 89 -1.44 -22.90 -17.44
CA SER A 89 -0.96 -22.63 -16.09
C SER A 89 -0.97 -21.13 -15.86
N PHE A 90 -1.59 -20.70 -14.77
CA PHE A 90 -1.73 -19.29 -14.43
C PHE A 90 -0.81 -18.95 -13.27
N LEU A 91 -0.03 -17.88 -13.47
CA LEU A 91 0.90 -17.40 -12.47
C LEU A 91 0.23 -16.43 -11.51
N PHE A 92 0.54 -16.56 -10.22
CA PHE A 92 0.08 -15.65 -9.18
C PHE A 92 1.11 -15.53 -8.06
N SER A 93 1.00 -14.48 -7.25
CA SER A 93 1.85 -14.27 -6.08
C SER A 93 1.02 -14.39 -4.81
N SER A 94 1.52 -15.15 -3.85
CA SER A 94 1.01 -15.21 -2.48
C SER A 94 1.80 -14.30 -1.53
N THR A 95 2.75 -13.54 -2.06
CA THR A 95 3.63 -12.65 -1.30
C THR A 95 2.80 -11.61 -0.57
N PHE A 96 3.04 -11.44 0.73
CA PHE A 96 2.42 -10.40 1.53
C PHE A 96 3.36 -9.84 2.58
N ILE A 97 3.07 -8.62 3.02
CA ILE A 97 3.71 -7.95 4.15
C ILE A 97 2.60 -7.33 5.01
N LEU A 98 2.64 -7.61 6.31
CA LEU A 98 1.73 -7.06 7.30
C LEU A 98 2.51 -6.10 8.22
N LEU A 99 2.08 -4.84 8.25
CA LEU A 99 2.64 -3.83 9.13
C LEU A 99 1.68 -3.51 10.25
N LYS A 100 2.18 -3.45 11.48
CA LYS A 100 1.49 -2.90 12.65
C LYS A 100 1.92 -1.46 12.89
N SER A 101 0.95 -0.57 13.01
CA SER A 101 1.15 0.86 13.20
C SER A 101 0.32 1.35 14.39
N ALA A 102 0.78 2.42 15.03
CA ALA A 102 0.09 3.03 16.16
C ALA A 102 -0.19 4.51 15.87
N CYS A 103 -1.46 4.90 15.91
CA CYS A 103 -1.88 6.29 15.89
C CYS A 103 -2.06 6.76 17.33
N VAL A 104 -1.23 7.69 17.78
CA VAL A 104 -1.34 8.29 19.12
C VAL A 104 -1.59 9.80 18.95
N PRO A 105 -2.86 10.22 18.91
CA PRO A 105 -3.22 11.61 18.63
C PRO A 105 -2.72 12.60 19.69
N ASP A 106 -2.75 12.20 20.96
CA ASP A 106 -2.20 12.95 22.08
C ASP A 106 -1.12 12.12 22.77
N LYS A 107 0.12 12.59 22.71
CA LYS A 107 1.27 11.90 23.31
C LYS A 107 1.19 11.86 24.84
N ALA A 108 0.44 12.77 25.47
CA ALA A 108 0.23 12.77 26.91
C ALA A 108 -0.80 11.69 27.35
N GLN A 109 -1.63 11.21 26.43
CA GLN A 109 -2.67 10.21 26.69
C GLN A 109 -2.57 9.03 25.70
N PRO A 110 -1.45 8.27 25.72
CA PRO A 110 -1.21 7.17 24.78
C PRO A 110 -2.24 6.03 24.89
N GLU A 111 -2.92 5.90 26.03
CA GLU A 111 -4.03 4.98 26.23
C GLU A 111 -5.20 5.25 25.28
N ASN A 112 -5.35 6.49 24.80
CA ASN A 112 -6.38 6.89 23.83
C ASN A 112 -5.93 6.72 22.37
N GLY A 113 -4.75 6.14 22.14
CA GLY A 113 -4.28 5.77 20.80
C GLY A 113 -5.03 4.58 20.20
N LEU A 114 -4.68 4.26 18.97
CA LEU A 114 -5.23 3.14 18.21
C LEU A 114 -4.11 2.38 17.50
N ASP A 115 -4.05 1.08 17.77
CA ASP A 115 -3.24 0.14 16.99
C ASP A 115 -4.06 -0.35 15.79
N PHE A 116 -3.43 -0.39 14.62
CA PHE A 116 -4.03 -0.94 13.42
C PHE A 116 -2.97 -1.59 12.53
N TYR A 117 -3.43 -2.35 11.55
CA TYR A 117 -2.61 -3.09 10.62
C TYR A 117 -2.87 -2.66 9.19
N THR A 118 -1.81 -2.64 8.38
CA THR A 118 -1.91 -2.50 6.92
C THR A 118 -1.32 -3.74 6.27
N LEU A 119 -2.12 -4.42 5.44
CA LEU A 119 -1.75 -5.62 4.71
C LEU A 119 -1.53 -5.25 3.25
N TRP A 120 -0.33 -5.54 2.75
CA TRP A 120 0.00 -5.52 1.33
C TRP A 120 0.12 -6.96 0.86
N MET A 121 -0.69 -7.37 -0.10
CA MET A 121 -0.77 -8.76 -0.53
C MET A 121 -0.81 -8.86 -2.06
N GLN A 122 -0.38 -10.01 -2.58
CA GLN A 122 -0.24 -10.26 -4.02
C GLN A 122 0.77 -9.32 -4.69
N ILE A 123 1.73 -8.82 -3.91
CA ILE A 123 2.86 -8.04 -4.43
C ILE A 123 3.84 -8.96 -5.18
N ALA A 124 4.74 -8.37 -5.97
CA ALA A 124 5.67 -9.13 -6.79
C ALA A 124 6.56 -10.10 -5.95
N PRO A 125 6.97 -11.26 -6.49
CA PRO A 125 7.93 -12.15 -5.84
C PRO A 125 9.36 -11.60 -5.92
N LEU A 126 10.27 -12.21 -5.19
CA LEU A 126 11.68 -11.79 -5.08
C LEU A 126 12.42 -11.79 -6.42
N SER A 127 12.10 -12.74 -7.32
CA SER A 127 12.65 -12.82 -8.68
C SER A 127 12.49 -11.51 -9.46
N VAL A 128 11.35 -10.80 -9.29
CA VAL A 128 11.06 -9.54 -9.99
C VAL A 128 11.90 -8.39 -9.46
N TYR A 129 12.29 -8.41 -8.18
CA TYR A 129 13.14 -7.36 -7.59
C TYR A 129 14.62 -7.50 -7.97
N GLY A 130 14.98 -8.45 -8.84
CA GLY A 130 16.38 -8.70 -9.19
C GLY A 130 17.17 -9.33 -8.04
N ALA A 131 16.48 -9.90 -7.03
CA ALA A 131 17.12 -10.60 -5.92
C ALA A 131 17.77 -11.94 -6.33
N GLY A 132 17.69 -12.29 -7.62
CA GLY A 132 18.26 -13.50 -8.22
C GLY A 132 19.69 -13.40 -8.74
N ASP A 133 20.17 -12.25 -9.26
CA ASP A 133 21.29 -12.34 -10.25
C ASP A 133 22.53 -11.44 -10.05
N ALA A 134 22.62 -10.61 -9.00
CA ALA A 134 23.91 -9.99 -8.65
C ALA A 134 24.00 -9.62 -7.16
N VAL A 135 24.58 -10.52 -6.35
CA VAL A 135 25.00 -10.18 -4.98
C VAL A 135 26.41 -9.60 -5.08
N THR A 136 26.57 -8.30 -4.80
CA THR A 136 27.93 -7.74 -4.66
C THR A 136 28.46 -8.02 -3.26
N ALA A 137 29.77 -8.17 -3.07
CA ALA A 137 30.38 -8.34 -1.77
C ALA A 137 31.69 -7.55 -1.68
N GLU A 138 31.93 -6.99 -0.50
CA GLU A 138 33.19 -6.35 -0.15
C GLU A 138 34.03 -7.32 0.71
N VAL A 139 35.29 -7.52 0.35
CA VAL A 139 36.22 -8.35 1.13
C VAL A 139 36.60 -7.62 2.42
N ILE A 140 36.26 -8.20 3.57
CA ILE A 140 36.58 -7.62 4.89
C ILE A 140 37.76 -8.32 5.59
N ALA A 141 38.09 -9.54 5.17
CA ALA A 141 39.31 -10.22 5.60
C ALA A 141 40.55 -9.44 5.12
N SER A 142 41.69 -9.59 5.81
CA SER A 142 42.95 -8.96 5.43
C SER A 142 43.38 -9.31 4.01
N ALA A 143 43.24 -10.58 3.63
CA ALA A 143 43.35 -11.07 2.27
C ALA A 143 42.63 -12.43 2.13
N LEU A 144 42.11 -12.74 0.95
CA LEU A 144 41.51 -14.02 0.63
C LEU A 144 42.31 -14.78 -0.42
N LYS A 145 42.48 -16.08 -0.24
CA LYS A 145 43.08 -16.95 -1.26
C LYS A 145 42.17 -17.03 -2.48
N VAL A 146 42.75 -16.76 -3.64
CA VAL A 146 42.11 -17.00 -4.93
C VAL A 146 42.31 -18.48 -5.28
N ARG A 147 41.27 -19.06 -5.87
CA ARG A 147 41.25 -20.46 -6.29
C ARG A 147 40.60 -20.58 -7.66
N ARG A 148 40.90 -21.65 -8.38
CA ARG A 148 40.31 -21.99 -9.68
C ARG A 148 39.61 -23.35 -9.63
N ASP A 149 38.82 -23.64 -10.66
CA ASP A 149 38.17 -24.95 -10.81
C ASP A 149 39.21 -26.07 -10.68
N ASN A 150 38.84 -27.13 -9.95
CA ASN A 150 39.77 -28.23 -9.67
C ASN A 150 39.85 -29.14 -10.91
N PRO A 151 41.06 -29.40 -11.47
CA PRO A 151 41.21 -30.20 -12.67
C PRO A 151 41.03 -31.71 -12.45
N ALA A 152 40.74 -32.15 -11.21
CA ALA A 152 40.50 -33.55 -10.90
C ALA A 152 39.35 -34.16 -11.72
N TRP A 153 39.58 -35.36 -12.25
CA TRP A 153 38.58 -36.05 -13.06
C TRP A 153 37.33 -36.37 -12.23
N GLY A 154 36.17 -35.90 -12.69
CA GLY A 154 34.88 -36.06 -11.99
C GLY A 154 34.59 -35.02 -10.91
N TRP A 155 35.37 -33.94 -10.79
CA TRP A 155 35.06 -32.83 -9.89
C TRP A 155 33.73 -32.17 -10.24
N VAL A 156 32.90 -31.91 -9.22
CA VAL A 156 31.55 -31.34 -9.36
C VAL A 156 31.59 -29.88 -8.97
N ARG A 157 31.35 -28.98 -9.93
CA ARG A 157 31.44 -27.53 -9.73
C ARG A 157 30.36 -26.99 -8.80
N GLU A 158 29.22 -27.66 -8.77
CA GLU A 158 28.04 -27.34 -7.94
C GLU A 158 28.27 -27.65 -6.45
N GLY A 159 29.34 -28.39 -6.11
CA GLY A 159 29.70 -28.73 -4.73
C GLY A 159 28.87 -29.87 -4.13
N LEU A 160 28.92 -30.01 -2.80
CA LEU A 160 28.26 -31.08 -2.04
C LEU A 160 26.72 -31.01 -2.14
N PRO A 161 26.01 -32.13 -2.38
CA PRO A 161 24.55 -32.19 -2.27
C PRO A 161 24.12 -31.91 -0.82
N ASP A 162 23.13 -31.02 -0.64
CA ASP A 162 22.55 -30.63 0.66
C ASP A 162 23.57 -30.14 1.72
N GLY A 163 24.66 -29.51 1.29
CA GLY A 163 25.61 -28.78 2.15
C GLY A 163 26.45 -29.63 3.13
N HIS A 164 26.09 -30.89 3.37
CA HIS A 164 26.75 -31.74 4.38
C HIS A 164 26.75 -33.25 4.08
N GLN A 165 26.15 -33.75 2.99
CA GLN A 165 26.11 -35.19 2.70
C GLN A 165 26.54 -35.53 1.28
N ALA A 166 27.66 -36.24 1.14
CA ALA A 166 28.10 -36.79 -0.13
C ALA A 166 27.65 -38.26 -0.28
N ARG A 167 27.09 -38.61 -1.43
CA ARG A 167 26.87 -40.01 -1.85
C ARG A 167 27.95 -40.42 -2.85
N GLY A 168 28.67 -41.50 -2.55
CA GLY A 168 29.64 -42.12 -3.44
C GLY A 168 29.84 -43.60 -3.10
N HIS A 169 30.34 -44.38 -4.06
CA HIS A 169 30.55 -45.83 -3.87
C HIS A 169 31.72 -46.14 -2.91
N THR A 170 32.69 -45.22 -2.77
CA THR A 170 33.77 -45.28 -1.78
C THR A 170 34.07 -43.89 -1.20
N ALA A 171 34.69 -43.82 -0.01
CA ALA A 171 35.11 -42.57 0.61
C ALA A 171 36.16 -41.79 -0.22
N TYR A 172 36.95 -42.50 -1.05
CA TYR A 172 37.94 -41.92 -1.94
C TYR A 172 37.29 -41.16 -3.11
N ASP A 173 36.20 -41.69 -3.68
CA ASP A 173 35.46 -41.04 -4.76
C ASP A 173 34.80 -39.74 -4.31
N VAL A 174 34.24 -39.74 -3.10
CA VAL A 174 33.66 -38.53 -2.48
C VAL A 174 34.70 -37.44 -2.31
N TYR A 175 35.89 -37.78 -1.81
CA TYR A 175 36.95 -36.80 -1.55
C TYR A 175 37.45 -36.14 -2.84
N ASN A 176 37.60 -36.91 -3.91
CA ASN A 176 38.07 -36.37 -5.20
C ASN A 176 37.00 -35.56 -5.94
N ARG A 177 35.72 -35.97 -5.87
CA ARG A 177 34.63 -35.26 -6.56
C ARG A 177 34.28 -33.92 -5.93
N TYR A 178 34.43 -33.79 -4.61
CA TYR A 178 34.04 -32.58 -3.86
C TYR A 178 35.21 -31.87 -3.18
N ALA A 179 36.45 -32.14 -3.60
CA ALA A 179 37.62 -31.42 -3.11
C ALA A 179 37.49 -29.90 -3.32
N ALA A 180 38.05 -29.12 -2.40
CA ALA A 180 38.10 -27.67 -2.52
C ALA A 180 38.70 -27.22 -3.87
N PRO A 181 38.24 -26.07 -4.42
CA PRO A 181 38.85 -25.47 -5.61
C PRO A 181 40.37 -25.30 -5.44
N GLN A 182 41.12 -25.47 -6.53
CA GLN A 182 42.58 -25.50 -6.49
C GLN A 182 43.14 -24.11 -6.12
N ASP A 183 44.01 -24.05 -5.10
CA ASP A 183 44.71 -22.83 -4.68
C ASP A 183 45.60 -22.31 -5.81
N THR A 184 45.42 -21.05 -6.21
CA THR A 184 46.28 -20.41 -7.22
C THR A 184 47.52 -19.79 -6.59
N HIS A 185 47.66 -19.85 -5.26
CA HIS A 185 48.71 -19.20 -4.47
C HIS A 185 48.74 -17.67 -4.63
N THR A 186 47.62 -17.09 -5.07
CA THR A 186 47.43 -15.65 -5.19
C THR A 186 46.33 -15.17 -4.24
N LEU A 187 46.34 -13.87 -3.94
CA LEU A 187 45.48 -13.28 -2.91
C LEU A 187 44.60 -12.16 -3.49
N LEU A 188 43.40 -12.03 -2.95
CA LEU A 188 42.49 -10.92 -3.18
C LEU A 188 42.50 -10.01 -1.93
N PRO A 189 42.89 -8.73 -2.05
CA PRO A 189 43.11 -7.85 -0.90
C PRO A 189 41.80 -7.37 -0.25
N ARG A 190 41.87 -6.96 1.02
CA ARG A 190 40.76 -6.28 1.72
C ARG A 190 40.22 -5.09 0.93
N HIS A 191 38.92 -4.83 1.03
CA HIS A 191 38.18 -3.77 0.30
C HIS A 191 38.02 -4.00 -1.20
N SER A 192 38.44 -5.16 -1.72
CA SER A 192 38.04 -5.56 -3.07
C SER A 192 36.53 -5.76 -3.14
N VAL A 193 35.92 -5.29 -4.23
CA VAL A 193 34.51 -5.45 -4.52
C VAL A 193 34.35 -6.53 -5.56
N VAL A 194 33.46 -7.50 -5.31
CA VAL A 194 33.21 -8.63 -6.19
C VAL A 194 31.73 -8.85 -6.43
N ASP A 195 31.36 -9.35 -7.61
CA ASP A 195 30.04 -9.88 -7.91
C ASP A 195 30.06 -11.39 -7.64
N ILE A 196 29.13 -11.88 -6.82
CA ILE A 196 28.94 -13.31 -6.56
C ILE A 196 28.13 -13.90 -7.71
N LEU A 197 28.72 -14.89 -8.37
CA LEU A 197 28.13 -15.59 -9.52
C LEU A 197 27.63 -17.00 -9.16
N ALA A 198 28.24 -17.65 -8.17
CA ALA A 198 27.79 -18.94 -7.63
C ALA A 198 28.28 -19.14 -6.19
N GLU A 199 27.55 -19.94 -5.40
CA GLU A 199 27.97 -20.38 -4.07
C GLU A 199 27.92 -21.91 -4.00
N ALA A 200 28.92 -22.53 -3.38
CA ALA A 200 29.00 -23.98 -3.24
C ALA A 200 29.81 -24.37 -1.99
N ALA A 201 29.57 -25.56 -1.45
CA ALA A 201 30.35 -26.12 -0.36
C ALA A 201 31.27 -27.24 -0.85
N PHE A 202 32.54 -27.20 -0.46
CA PHE A 202 33.55 -28.20 -0.83
C PHE A 202 34.30 -28.71 0.40
N LEU A 203 34.93 -29.87 0.27
CA LEU A 203 35.78 -30.46 1.29
C LEU A 203 37.16 -29.79 1.28
N LEU A 204 37.42 -28.99 2.31
CA LEU A 204 38.74 -28.44 2.63
C LEU A 204 39.25 -29.14 3.89
N GLU A 205 40.38 -29.84 3.81
CA GLU A 205 40.94 -30.63 4.93
C GLU A 205 39.90 -31.59 5.55
N SER A 206 39.16 -32.29 4.68
CA SER A 206 38.08 -33.21 5.04
C SER A 206 36.89 -32.59 5.80
N LYS A 207 36.76 -31.26 5.79
CA LYS A 207 35.59 -30.55 6.34
C LYS A 207 34.87 -29.75 5.26
N ALA A 208 33.54 -29.75 5.30
CA ALA A 208 32.74 -28.92 4.40
C ALA A 208 32.99 -27.43 4.72
N ALA A 209 33.42 -26.67 3.72
CA ALA A 209 33.70 -25.26 3.81
C ALA A 209 32.98 -24.50 2.68
N PRO A 210 32.39 -23.32 2.96
CA PRO A 210 31.70 -22.52 1.96
C PRO A 210 32.69 -21.78 1.07
N PHE A 211 32.45 -21.81 -0.24
CA PHE A 211 33.17 -21.07 -1.26
C PHE A 211 32.20 -20.29 -2.15
N VAL A 212 32.70 -19.19 -2.71
CA VAL A 212 31.97 -18.29 -3.58
C VAL A 212 32.77 -18.12 -4.87
N TYR A 213 32.14 -18.36 -6.01
CA TYR A 213 32.70 -18.02 -7.32
C TYR A 213 32.31 -16.57 -7.63
N ALA A 214 33.31 -15.70 -7.72
CA ALA A 214 33.10 -14.28 -7.81
C ALA A 214 33.87 -13.65 -8.98
N ARG A 215 33.27 -12.63 -9.61
CA ARG A 215 33.92 -11.74 -10.57
C ARG A 215 34.40 -10.48 -9.86
N VAL A 216 35.65 -10.08 -10.05
CA VAL A 216 36.18 -8.87 -9.43
C VAL A 216 35.62 -7.64 -10.15
N VAL A 217 35.04 -6.72 -9.38
CA VAL A 217 34.52 -5.44 -9.88
C VAL A 217 35.56 -4.34 -9.71
N ALA A 218 36.18 -4.29 -8.53
CA ALA A 218 37.20 -3.29 -8.22
C ALA A 218 38.19 -3.83 -7.19
N VAL A 219 39.45 -3.43 -7.34
CA VAL A 219 40.54 -3.70 -6.40
C VAL A 219 41.08 -2.36 -5.90
N PRO A 220 41.47 -2.22 -4.62
CA PRO A 220 42.08 -1.01 -4.11
C PRO A 220 43.33 -0.60 -4.90
N GLU A 221 43.46 0.70 -5.15
CA GLU A 221 44.56 1.27 -5.92
C GLU A 221 45.92 1.00 -5.23
N GLY A 222 46.88 0.47 -5.97
CA GLY A 222 48.22 0.10 -5.45
C GLY A 222 48.31 -1.23 -4.70
N ALA A 223 47.21 -1.99 -4.56
CA ALA A 223 47.25 -3.31 -3.92
C ALA A 223 47.61 -4.42 -4.92
N ALA A 224 48.52 -5.32 -4.54
CA ALA A 224 48.78 -6.54 -5.31
C ALA A 224 47.59 -7.50 -5.20
N SER A 225 47.02 -7.88 -6.34
CA SER A 225 45.86 -8.79 -6.42
C SER A 225 46.12 -9.91 -7.40
N GLY A 226 45.63 -11.11 -7.05
CA GLY A 226 45.64 -12.30 -7.90
C GLY A 226 44.57 -12.32 -8.98
N LEU A 227 43.59 -11.41 -8.91
CA LEU A 227 42.53 -11.21 -9.91
C LEU A 227 42.36 -9.71 -10.17
N SER A 228 42.31 -9.33 -11.44
CA SER A 228 42.04 -7.98 -11.92
C SER A 228 40.54 -7.76 -12.11
N ALA A 229 40.12 -6.50 -12.23
CA ALA A 229 38.72 -6.17 -12.55
C ALA A 229 38.26 -6.89 -13.84
N GLY A 230 37.12 -7.57 -13.76
CA GLY A 230 36.56 -8.42 -14.83
C GLY A 230 36.93 -9.90 -14.73
N GLU A 231 37.98 -10.27 -13.97
CA GLU A 231 38.40 -11.66 -13.83
C GLU A 231 37.60 -12.41 -12.76
N CYS A 232 37.49 -13.73 -12.90
CA CYS A 232 36.69 -14.59 -12.03
C CYS A 232 37.53 -15.62 -11.30
N GLY A 233 37.13 -15.96 -10.08
CA GLY A 233 37.75 -17.05 -9.32
C GLY A 233 36.94 -17.42 -8.08
N TRP A 234 37.34 -18.54 -7.47
CA TRP A 234 36.79 -19.01 -6.21
C TRP A 234 37.49 -18.34 -5.03
N ILE A 235 36.71 -17.85 -4.08
CA ILE A 235 37.18 -17.29 -2.80
C ILE A 235 36.41 -17.91 -1.64
N SER A 236 36.89 -17.72 -0.41
CA SER A 236 36.17 -18.20 0.79
C SER A 236 34.82 -17.51 0.94
N GLY A 237 33.76 -18.29 1.14
CA GLY A 237 32.38 -17.82 1.33
C GLY A 237 31.97 -17.58 2.78
N GLN A 238 32.91 -17.66 3.73
CA GLN A 238 32.62 -17.52 5.16
C GLN A 238 32.10 -16.11 5.48
N GLY A 239 31.06 -16.01 6.30
CA GLY A 239 30.43 -14.73 6.66
C GLY A 239 31.36 -13.74 7.36
N ALA A 240 32.42 -14.21 8.00
CA ALA A 240 33.46 -13.36 8.60
C ALA A 240 34.39 -12.69 7.57
N HIS A 241 34.38 -13.15 6.31
CA HIS A 241 35.35 -12.75 5.28
C HIS A 241 34.77 -11.82 4.22
N LEU A 242 33.44 -11.83 4.03
CA LEU A 242 32.73 -11.09 3.00
C LEU A 242 31.57 -10.29 3.59
N LYS A 243 31.52 -8.99 3.29
CA LYS A 243 30.37 -8.12 3.56
C LYS A 243 29.53 -7.97 2.30
N ARG A 244 28.45 -8.74 2.21
CA ARG A 244 27.53 -8.74 1.06
C ARG A 244 26.71 -7.43 1.01
N ARG A 245 26.48 -6.91 -0.19
CA ARG A 245 25.68 -5.72 -0.54
C ARG A 245 24.82 -6.07 -1.77
N GLY A 246 23.50 -5.94 -1.68
CA GLY A 246 22.59 -6.38 -2.76
C GLY A 246 22.26 -7.89 -2.71
N GLY A 247 21.13 -8.28 -3.30
CA GLY A 247 20.41 -9.52 -2.96
C GLY A 247 19.70 -9.42 -1.61
N LEU A 248 19.02 -10.48 -1.15
CA LEU A 248 18.19 -10.54 0.09
C LEU A 248 18.80 -9.92 1.37
N GLY A 249 20.11 -9.63 1.41
CA GLY A 249 20.78 -8.86 2.47
C GLY A 249 20.68 -7.33 2.35
N ALA A 250 19.99 -6.80 1.33
CA ALA A 250 19.63 -5.38 1.20
C ALA A 250 18.25 -5.06 1.80
N LEU A 251 17.48 -6.06 2.23
CA LEU A 251 16.44 -5.81 3.22
C LEU A 251 17.15 -5.39 4.52
N PRO A 252 16.68 -4.35 5.23
CA PRO A 252 17.22 -4.05 6.55
C PRO A 252 17.20 -5.35 7.37
N PRO A 253 18.20 -5.60 8.25
CA PRO A 253 18.17 -6.77 9.12
C PRO A 253 16.83 -6.77 9.86
N LEU A 254 15.90 -7.60 9.40
CA LEU A 254 14.69 -7.93 10.12
C LEU A 254 15.19 -8.67 11.34
N ASP A 255 15.11 -8.02 12.50
CA ASP A 255 15.67 -8.48 13.77
C ASP A 255 15.56 -10.00 13.90
N GLU A 256 16.71 -10.68 13.94
CA GLU A 256 16.85 -12.15 14.05
C GLU A 256 16.31 -12.73 15.38
N LYS A 257 15.62 -11.89 16.19
CA LYS A 257 15.13 -12.22 17.53
C LYS A 257 13.63 -12.53 17.61
N ARG A 258 12.89 -12.59 16.49
CA ARG A 258 11.52 -13.13 16.47
C ARG A 258 11.48 -14.45 15.68
N PRO A 259 10.62 -15.41 16.07
CA PRO A 259 10.67 -16.75 15.50
C PRO A 259 10.50 -16.65 13.98
N ARG A 260 11.45 -17.23 13.24
CA ARG A 260 11.26 -17.54 11.83
C ARG A 260 10.12 -18.56 11.74
N GLU A 261 8.88 -18.14 11.76
CA GLU A 261 7.78 -19.01 11.36
C GLU A 261 7.77 -19.09 9.83
N ARG A 262 8.52 -20.11 9.39
CA ARG A 262 8.27 -20.94 8.22
C ARG A 262 8.26 -20.20 6.87
N ARG A 263 9.42 -20.24 6.20
CA ARG A 263 9.49 -20.29 4.73
C ARG A 263 8.65 -21.48 4.28
N LEU A 264 7.34 -21.28 4.12
CA LEU A 264 6.40 -22.27 3.62
C LEU A 264 6.62 -22.34 2.11
N GLN A 265 7.50 -23.24 1.70
CA GLN A 265 7.44 -23.76 0.34
C GLN A 265 6.27 -24.75 0.28
N PRO A 266 5.33 -24.61 -0.67
CA PRO A 266 4.47 -25.72 -1.03
C PRO A 266 5.39 -26.83 -1.57
N GLY A 267 5.26 -28.04 -1.02
CA GLY A 267 5.98 -29.20 -1.52
C GLY A 267 5.52 -29.53 -2.95
N GLY A 268 6.22 -28.98 -3.94
CA GLY A 268 6.18 -29.42 -5.33
C GLY A 268 7.54 -30.02 -5.66
N GLY A 269 7.58 -31.31 -5.97
CA GLY A 269 8.78 -31.97 -6.46
C GLY A 269 9.32 -31.31 -7.75
N PRO A 270 10.55 -31.64 -8.17
CA PRO A 270 11.18 -31.02 -9.32
C PRO A 270 10.41 -31.38 -10.60
N GLY A 271 9.58 -30.45 -11.08
CA GLY A 271 9.02 -30.50 -12.42
C GLY A 271 10.12 -30.14 -13.42
N GLU A 272 10.44 -31.08 -14.30
CA GLU A 272 11.40 -30.91 -15.39
C GLU A 272 11.13 -29.63 -16.18
N ARG A 273 12.20 -28.89 -16.51
CA ARG A 273 12.16 -27.77 -17.46
C ARG A 273 11.83 -28.31 -18.85
N GLY A 274 10.54 -28.39 -19.16
CA GLY A 274 10.02 -28.56 -20.51
C GLY A 274 10.21 -27.28 -21.33
N GLY A 275 10.75 -27.43 -22.53
CA GLY A 275 11.18 -26.35 -23.42
C GLY A 275 10.09 -25.36 -23.83
N ASP A 276 10.59 -24.21 -24.26
CA ASP A 276 9.91 -23.06 -24.83
C ASP A 276 8.91 -23.44 -25.94
N THR A 277 7.61 -23.22 -25.70
CA THR A 277 6.62 -22.88 -26.72
C THR A 277 5.51 -22.02 -26.11
N GLY A 278 5.51 -20.72 -26.44
CA GLY A 278 4.29 -19.94 -26.70
C GLY A 278 3.40 -19.53 -25.51
N GLY A 279 3.51 -18.26 -25.11
CA GLY A 279 2.35 -17.46 -24.67
C GLY A 279 1.67 -17.88 -23.37
N GLY A 280 2.41 -18.00 -22.25
CA GLY A 280 1.80 -18.08 -20.93
C GLY A 280 1.17 -16.75 -20.52
N GLY A 281 -0.16 -16.71 -20.35
CA GLY A 281 -0.87 -15.57 -19.79
C GLY A 281 -0.42 -15.30 -18.35
N ARG A 282 0.34 -14.23 -18.16
CA ARG A 282 0.92 -13.82 -16.87
C ARG A 282 -0.08 -13.02 -16.03
N GLY A 283 -0.75 -13.66 -15.07
CA GLY A 283 -1.54 -12.94 -14.04
C GLY A 283 -3.03 -12.94 -14.31
N HIS A 284 -3.79 -13.56 -13.42
CA HIS A 284 -5.24 -13.66 -13.50
C HIS A 284 -5.94 -13.13 -12.22
N ARG A 285 -7.14 -12.62 -12.45
CA ARG A 285 -8.16 -12.08 -11.54
C ARG A 285 -8.36 -12.91 -10.25
N PRO A 286 -8.29 -12.32 -9.05
CA PRO A 286 -8.98 -12.86 -7.89
C PRO A 286 -10.36 -12.22 -7.78
N SER A 287 -11.35 -12.83 -8.41
CA SER A 287 -12.73 -12.60 -8.00
C SER A 287 -13.31 -13.95 -7.67
N GLY A 288 -13.62 -14.14 -6.39
CA GLY A 288 -14.10 -15.39 -5.83
C GLY A 288 -15.23 -15.96 -6.67
N VAL A 289 -15.12 -17.27 -6.95
CA VAL A 289 -16.17 -18.16 -7.45
C VAL A 289 -16.81 -17.80 -8.82
N SER A 290 -16.46 -16.69 -9.49
CA SER A 290 -16.87 -16.46 -10.89
C SER A 290 -15.91 -15.66 -11.78
N GLY A 291 -14.65 -15.46 -11.38
CA GLY A 291 -13.61 -14.99 -12.29
C GLY A 291 -13.21 -16.10 -13.27
N LEU A 292 -13.76 -16.08 -14.50
CA LEU A 292 -13.30 -16.97 -15.57
C LEU A 292 -11.82 -16.68 -15.89
N PRO A 293 -10.92 -17.67 -15.93
CA PRO A 293 -9.49 -17.56 -16.28
C PRO A 293 -9.21 -17.24 -17.76
N HIS A 294 -10.02 -16.36 -18.35
CA HIS A 294 -9.88 -15.90 -19.72
C HIS A 294 -9.65 -14.38 -19.67
N GLY A 295 -8.42 -13.93 -19.94
CA GLY A 295 -8.08 -12.51 -19.94
C GLY A 295 -6.59 -12.24 -20.16
N GLU A 296 -6.26 -10.98 -20.47
CA GLU A 296 -4.88 -10.51 -20.53
C GLU A 296 -4.22 -10.54 -19.13
N PRO A 297 -2.88 -10.61 -19.08
CA PRO A 297 -2.11 -10.33 -17.87
C PRO A 297 -2.61 -9.14 -17.05
N HIS A 298 -3.00 -9.36 -15.80
CA HIS A 298 -3.37 -8.27 -14.89
C HIS A 298 -2.51 -8.28 -13.63
N HIS A 299 -1.65 -7.27 -13.50
CA HIS A 299 -0.89 -6.99 -12.28
C HIS A 299 -1.70 -6.11 -11.33
N PHE A 300 -1.83 -6.54 -10.08
CA PHE A 300 -2.49 -5.77 -9.04
C PHE A 300 -1.90 -6.08 -7.66
N CYS A 301 -2.13 -5.16 -6.72
CA CYS A 301 -1.82 -5.34 -5.31
C CYS A 301 -3.12 -5.29 -4.52
N HIS A 302 -3.34 -6.24 -3.62
CA HIS A 302 -4.41 -6.16 -2.63
C HIS A 302 -3.92 -5.37 -1.41
N LEU A 303 -4.73 -4.40 -0.99
CA LEU A 303 -4.45 -3.53 0.13
C LEU A 303 -5.62 -3.55 1.12
N GLU A 304 -5.33 -3.90 2.37
CA GLU A 304 -6.32 -3.96 3.45
C GLU A 304 -5.83 -3.16 4.66
N THR A 305 -6.78 -2.61 5.43
CA THR A 305 -6.50 -1.94 6.71
C THR A 305 -7.51 -2.40 7.73
N PHE A 306 -7.01 -2.95 8.84
CA PHE A 306 -7.86 -3.52 9.88
C PHE A 306 -7.30 -3.31 11.29
N SER A 307 -8.12 -3.47 12.31
CA SER A 307 -7.72 -3.37 13.72
C SER A 307 -8.43 -4.42 14.58
N GLN A 308 -7.72 -4.90 15.60
CA GLN A 308 -8.27 -5.72 16.69
C GLN A 308 -8.20 -5.00 18.04
N ASP A 309 -7.92 -3.70 18.01
CA ASP A 309 -7.82 -2.88 19.20
C ASP A 309 -9.23 -2.62 19.76
N SER A 310 -9.45 -3.00 21.02
CA SER A 310 -10.73 -2.79 21.71
C SER A 310 -11.06 -1.30 21.88
N ARG A 311 -10.07 -0.41 21.74
CA ARG A 311 -10.23 1.04 21.83
C ARG A 311 -10.87 1.65 20.59
N LEU A 312 -10.93 0.93 19.46
CA LEU A 312 -11.40 1.49 18.18
C LEU A 312 -12.76 2.20 18.27
N PRO A 313 -13.81 1.66 18.92
CA PRO A 313 -15.08 2.38 19.03
C PRO A 313 -14.97 3.69 19.81
N ALA A 314 -14.15 3.73 20.86
CA ALA A 314 -13.91 4.94 21.65
C ALA A 314 -13.06 5.96 20.89
N PHE A 315 -12.08 5.49 20.12
CA PHE A 315 -11.24 6.30 19.24
C PHE A 315 -12.08 6.97 18.14
N VAL A 316 -12.93 6.20 17.45
CA VAL A 316 -13.81 6.73 16.39
C VAL A 316 -14.78 7.78 16.94
N ALA A 317 -15.32 7.56 18.14
CA ALA A 317 -16.21 8.51 18.80
C ALA A 317 -15.48 9.68 19.49
N ASN A 318 -14.15 9.72 19.44
CA ASN A 318 -13.29 10.68 20.13
C ASN A 318 -13.72 10.91 21.60
N ARG A 319 -13.95 9.83 22.36
CA ARG A 319 -14.43 9.92 23.75
C ARG A 319 -13.44 10.64 24.68
N ALA A 320 -12.16 10.60 24.33
CA ALA A 320 -11.10 11.31 25.04
C ALA A 320 -11.11 12.83 24.82
N GLY A 321 -11.90 13.33 23.87
CA GLY A 321 -11.96 14.77 23.57
C GLY A 321 -10.67 15.30 22.96
N VAL A 322 -9.96 14.48 22.18
CA VAL A 322 -8.72 14.88 21.51
C VAL A 322 -9.02 16.05 20.57
N SER A 323 -8.31 17.15 20.80
CA SER A 323 -8.33 18.35 19.98
C SER A 323 -7.08 18.50 19.10
N ALA A 324 -6.13 17.58 19.22
CA ALA A 324 -4.91 17.53 18.41
C ALA A 324 -5.23 17.39 16.91
N GLY A 325 -4.33 17.94 16.08
CA GLY A 325 -4.52 18.00 14.63
C GLY A 325 -5.32 19.21 14.17
N GLU A 326 -5.67 19.23 12.88
CA GLU A 326 -6.40 20.35 12.28
C GLU A 326 -7.91 20.16 12.42
N ALA A 327 -8.58 21.10 13.09
CA ALA A 327 -10.04 21.10 13.17
C ALA A 327 -10.69 21.38 11.81
N LEU A 328 -11.90 20.84 11.64
CA LEU A 328 -12.70 20.94 10.42
C LEU A 328 -13.96 21.77 10.70
N ILE A 329 -14.31 22.64 9.76
CA ILE A 329 -15.60 23.31 9.70
C ILE A 329 -16.57 22.40 8.95
N HIS A 330 -17.63 21.99 9.65
CA HIS A 330 -18.72 21.20 9.11
C HIS A 330 -19.87 22.12 8.66
N SER A 331 -20.14 22.14 7.36
CA SER A 331 -21.34 22.73 6.76
C SER A 331 -22.38 21.64 6.55
N ALA A 332 -23.54 21.77 7.21
CA ALA A 332 -24.67 20.86 6.99
C ALA A 332 -25.37 21.15 5.66
N ALA A 333 -26.13 20.18 5.15
CA ALA A 333 -27.02 20.39 4.00
C ALA A 333 -28.20 21.31 4.37
N GLY A 334 -28.76 22.02 3.38
CA GLY A 334 -29.94 22.87 3.55
C GLY A 334 -29.67 24.23 4.22
N LYS A 335 -28.41 24.65 4.35
CA LYS A 335 -28.01 25.93 4.96
C LYS A 335 -27.92 27.03 3.92
N THR A 336 -28.24 28.26 4.30
CA THR A 336 -28.27 29.40 3.37
C THR A 336 -26.84 29.77 2.96
N ARG A 337 -26.60 29.89 1.66
CA ARG A 337 -25.32 30.37 1.11
C ARG A 337 -25.40 31.87 0.90
N TYR A 338 -24.30 32.58 1.14
CA TYR A 338 -24.21 34.02 0.99
C TYR A 338 -23.04 34.44 0.10
N HIS A 339 -23.19 35.57 -0.57
CA HIS A 339 -22.14 36.30 -1.27
C HIS A 339 -21.81 37.57 -0.49
N HIS A 340 -20.52 37.86 -0.37
CA HIS A 340 -20.04 39.08 0.27
C HIS A 340 -19.89 40.19 -0.78
N LEU A 341 -20.61 41.29 -0.60
CA LEU A 341 -20.48 42.51 -1.37
C LEU A 341 -19.42 43.40 -0.71
N GLU A 342 -18.16 43.23 -1.12
CA GLU A 342 -17.00 43.87 -0.48
C GLU A 342 -17.12 45.40 -0.35
N ARG A 343 -17.76 46.08 -1.32
CA ARG A 343 -17.93 47.55 -1.31
C ARG A 343 -18.89 48.06 -0.23
N GLU A 344 -19.90 47.27 0.10
CA GLU A 344 -20.97 47.62 1.04
C GLU A 344 -20.78 46.90 2.39
N ASP A 345 -19.76 46.05 2.49
CA ASP A 345 -19.52 45.10 3.57
C ASP A 345 -20.76 44.32 4.00
N ARG A 346 -21.54 43.88 3.01
CA ARG A 346 -22.86 43.28 3.22
C ARG A 346 -22.94 41.87 2.65
N PHE A 347 -23.73 41.01 3.29
CA PHE A 347 -23.94 39.63 2.87
C PHE A 347 -25.33 39.47 2.26
N MET A 348 -25.39 39.00 1.00
CA MET A 348 -26.65 38.70 0.31
C MET A 348 -26.80 37.20 0.12
N ALA A 349 -28.01 36.70 0.37
CA ALA A 349 -28.32 35.29 0.16
C ALA A 349 -28.16 34.94 -1.34
N ALA A 350 -27.51 33.82 -1.61
CA ALA A 350 -27.37 33.27 -2.94
C ALA A 350 -28.73 32.75 -3.40
N ALA A 351 -29.23 33.27 -4.52
CA ALA A 351 -30.48 32.87 -5.15
C ALA A 351 -30.33 32.87 -6.67
N LEU A 352 -31.13 32.05 -7.34
CA LEU A 352 -31.30 32.09 -8.80
C LEU A 352 -32.74 32.55 -9.07
N GLY A 353 -32.92 33.85 -9.33
CA GLY A 353 -34.27 34.45 -9.30
C GLY A 353 -34.80 34.49 -7.87
N ASP A 354 -36.01 34.00 -7.65
CA ASP A 354 -36.64 33.90 -6.33
C ASP A 354 -36.26 32.61 -5.57
N ASP A 355 -35.56 31.68 -6.22
CA ASP A 355 -35.22 30.39 -5.62
C ASP A 355 -33.90 30.46 -4.81
N PRO A 356 -33.93 30.16 -3.50
CA PRO A 356 -32.72 30.14 -2.68
C PRO A 356 -31.80 28.98 -3.08
N LEU A 357 -30.49 29.23 -3.02
CA LEU A 357 -29.44 28.24 -3.32
C LEU A 357 -28.77 27.74 -2.02
N PRO A 358 -29.40 26.86 -1.23
CA PRO A 358 -28.78 26.33 -0.03
C PRO A 358 -27.62 25.37 -0.33
N THR A 359 -26.84 25.03 0.70
CA THR A 359 -25.89 23.93 0.66
C THR A 359 -26.59 22.62 0.30
N VAL A 360 -25.95 21.84 -0.58
CA VAL A 360 -26.58 20.65 -1.17
C VAL A 360 -26.33 19.39 -0.33
N GLU A 361 -25.16 19.29 0.29
CA GLU A 361 -24.75 18.12 1.06
C GLU A 361 -23.89 18.55 2.25
N ALA A 362 -23.72 17.65 3.21
CA ALA A 362 -22.81 17.88 4.32
C ALA A 362 -21.35 17.86 3.84
N ARG A 363 -20.57 18.90 4.18
CA ARG A 363 -19.15 19.00 3.82
C ARG A 363 -18.28 19.30 5.03
N PHE A 364 -17.06 18.79 4.98
CA PHE A 364 -16.02 19.09 5.95
C PHE A 364 -14.89 19.83 5.24
N THR A 365 -14.60 21.03 5.72
CA THR A 365 -13.53 21.90 5.19
C THR A 365 -12.53 22.18 6.29
N ARG A 366 -11.25 22.13 5.96
CA ARG A 366 -10.17 22.43 6.89
C ARG A 366 -10.28 23.85 7.42
N GLN A 367 -10.15 24.04 8.73
CA GLN A 367 -10.29 25.37 9.32
C GLN A 367 -9.27 26.35 8.73
N SER A 368 -8.06 25.90 8.37
CA SER A 368 -7.04 26.76 7.75
C SER A 368 -7.40 27.23 6.34
N GLU A 369 -8.33 26.53 5.66
CA GLU A 369 -8.84 26.89 4.33
C GLU A 369 -10.00 27.89 4.40
N THR A 370 -10.63 28.05 5.56
CA THR A 370 -11.76 28.97 5.74
C THR A 370 -11.31 30.40 6.04
N ARG A 371 -12.17 31.37 5.73
CA ARG A 371 -11.97 32.78 6.12
C ARG A 371 -13.11 33.20 7.02
N ARG A 372 -12.82 34.02 8.03
CA ARG A 372 -13.81 34.61 8.91
C ARG A 372 -13.92 36.10 8.63
N HIS A 373 -15.13 36.62 8.64
CA HIS A 373 -15.40 38.04 8.46
C HIS A 373 -16.53 38.48 9.38
N ARG A 374 -16.42 39.66 9.97
CA ARG A 374 -17.45 40.20 10.86
C ARG A 374 -18.09 41.41 10.22
N ALA A 375 -19.38 41.31 9.96
CA ALA A 375 -20.18 42.37 9.35
C ALA A 375 -21.61 42.31 9.88
N GLU A 376 -22.29 43.46 9.95
CA GLU A 376 -23.69 43.57 10.39
C GLU A 376 -23.96 42.91 11.77
N GLY A 377 -22.97 42.95 12.68
CA GLY A 377 -23.05 42.32 14.00
C GLY A 377 -22.97 40.79 14.01
N LYS A 378 -22.83 40.16 12.84
CA LYS A 378 -22.72 38.70 12.67
C LYS A 378 -21.30 38.29 12.28
N GLU A 379 -20.95 37.04 12.59
CA GLU A 379 -19.72 36.42 12.09
C GLU A 379 -20.07 35.49 10.92
N TRP A 380 -19.30 35.62 9.85
CA TRP A 380 -19.45 34.88 8.61
C TRP A 380 -18.22 34.02 8.35
N VAL A 381 -18.43 32.82 7.83
CA VAL A 381 -17.37 31.87 7.50
C VAL A 381 -17.43 31.54 6.02
N TYR A 382 -16.39 31.92 5.27
CA TYR A 382 -16.22 31.52 3.88
C TYR A 382 -15.76 30.07 3.82
N ILE A 383 -16.51 29.26 3.07
CA ILE A 383 -16.19 27.85 2.85
C ILE A 383 -15.87 27.66 1.37
N PRO A 384 -14.58 27.47 1.00
CA PRO A 384 -14.16 27.29 -0.40
C PRO A 384 -14.90 26.15 -1.11
N ARG A 385 -15.19 25.05 -0.40
CA ARG A 385 -15.93 23.92 -0.96
C ARG A 385 -17.38 24.25 -1.28
N GLU A 386 -17.99 25.21 -0.60
CA GLU A 386 -19.32 25.73 -0.93
C GLU A 386 -19.25 26.92 -1.89
N ARG A 387 -18.04 27.46 -2.14
CA ARG A 387 -17.81 28.72 -2.86
C ARG A 387 -18.71 29.85 -2.36
N ALA A 388 -18.97 29.89 -1.05
CA ALA A 388 -19.93 30.79 -0.44
C ALA A 388 -19.58 31.05 1.03
N TRP A 389 -20.19 32.10 1.56
CA TRP A 389 -20.19 32.41 2.99
C TRP A 389 -21.40 31.78 3.68
N LEU A 390 -21.20 31.30 4.91
CA LEU A 390 -22.26 30.83 5.80
C LEU A 390 -22.19 31.62 7.10
N ALA A 391 -23.31 31.75 7.80
CA ALA A 391 -23.30 32.33 9.13
C ALA A 391 -22.53 31.40 10.09
N ALA A 392 -21.72 31.96 10.99
CA ALA A 392 -20.90 31.18 11.92
C ALA A 392 -21.75 30.27 12.85
N GLU A 393 -22.99 30.66 13.14
CA GLU A 393 -23.97 29.88 13.91
C GLU A 393 -24.52 28.66 13.16
N GLU A 394 -24.41 28.63 11.82
CA GLU A 394 -24.88 27.53 10.98
C GLU A 394 -23.81 26.47 10.70
N VAL A 395 -22.57 26.73 11.13
CA VAL A 395 -21.43 25.82 10.97
C VAL A 395 -20.98 25.29 12.32
N SER A 396 -20.40 24.09 12.34
CA SER A 396 -19.86 23.49 13.57
C SER A 396 -18.40 23.15 13.40
N VAL A 397 -17.63 23.30 14.48
CA VAL A 397 -16.22 22.88 14.52
C VAL A 397 -16.17 21.41 14.95
N VAL A 398 -15.48 20.58 14.17
CA VAL A 398 -15.30 19.14 14.40
C VAL A 398 -13.80 18.85 14.46
N HIS A 399 -13.34 18.25 15.56
CA HIS A 399 -11.93 17.90 15.70
C HIS A 399 -11.52 16.80 14.72
N GLN A 400 -10.23 16.80 14.32
CA GLN A 400 -9.69 15.83 13.36
C GLN A 400 -10.03 14.39 13.75
N PHE A 401 -9.80 14.01 15.00
CA PHE A 401 -9.98 12.63 15.45
C PHE A 401 -11.42 12.27 15.82
N ASP A 402 -12.38 13.19 15.72
CA ASP A 402 -13.82 12.90 15.87
C ASP A 402 -14.38 12.28 14.60
N LEU A 403 -13.99 11.04 14.33
CA LEU A 403 -14.34 10.31 13.11
C LEU A 403 -15.86 10.08 13.02
N ALA A 404 -16.53 9.83 14.15
CA ALA A 404 -17.98 9.68 14.22
C ALA A 404 -18.69 10.93 13.69
N LYS A 405 -18.33 12.14 14.17
CA LYS A 405 -18.91 13.38 13.62
C LYS A 405 -18.52 13.65 12.18
N ARG A 406 -17.41 13.08 11.70
CA ARG A 406 -16.96 13.13 10.30
C ARG A 406 -17.65 12.09 9.39
N GLY A 407 -18.62 11.34 9.93
CA GLY A 407 -19.47 10.41 9.20
C GLY A 407 -18.99 8.96 9.18
N PHE A 408 -17.97 8.60 9.97
CA PHE A 408 -17.57 7.21 10.15
C PHE A 408 -18.61 6.44 10.97
N VAL A 409 -19.01 5.28 10.47
CA VAL A 409 -20.08 4.46 11.06
C VAL A 409 -19.56 3.08 11.35
N LEU A 410 -19.74 2.64 12.59
CA LEU A 410 -19.42 1.28 13.02
C LEU A 410 -20.59 0.35 12.69
N LEU A 411 -20.29 -0.75 12.01
CA LEU A 411 -21.23 -1.81 11.68
C LEU A 411 -20.64 -3.15 12.12
N GLU A 412 -21.44 -4.02 12.73
CA GLU A 412 -20.92 -5.28 13.29
C GLU A 412 -21.68 -6.48 12.75
N GLN A 413 -20.92 -7.45 12.25
CA GLN A 413 -21.37 -8.82 12.04
C GLN A 413 -21.75 -9.44 13.39
N GLN A 414 -22.88 -10.15 13.41
CA GLN A 414 -23.41 -10.78 14.62
C GLN A 414 -22.77 -12.14 14.87
N ASP A 415 -22.79 -13.00 13.86
CA ASP A 415 -22.27 -14.37 13.90
C ASP A 415 -21.20 -14.57 12.81
N PRO A 416 -20.19 -15.44 13.05
CA PRO A 416 -19.24 -15.82 12.01
C PRO A 416 -19.96 -16.37 10.76
N PRO A 417 -19.50 -16.01 9.56
CA PRO A 417 -20.14 -16.45 8.33
C PRO A 417 -19.91 -17.96 8.15
N ARG A 418 -20.99 -18.70 7.91
CA ARG A 418 -20.95 -20.16 7.67
C ARG A 418 -20.67 -20.48 6.20
N THR A 419 -21.06 -19.59 5.29
CA THR A 419 -20.82 -19.71 3.85
C THR A 419 -20.51 -18.34 3.25
N LEU A 420 -19.78 -18.31 2.13
CA LEU A 420 -19.49 -17.07 1.40
C LEU A 420 -20.73 -16.31 0.91
N ARG A 421 -21.85 -17.01 0.73
CA ARG A 421 -23.10 -16.44 0.21
C ARG A 421 -23.99 -15.88 1.32
N GLN A 422 -23.54 -15.88 2.57
CA GLN A 422 -24.30 -15.38 3.70
C GLN A 422 -24.28 -13.85 3.80
N THR A 423 -23.20 -13.19 3.36
CA THR A 423 -23.01 -11.73 3.49
C THR A 423 -24.21 -10.88 3.07
N PRO A 424 -24.93 -11.17 1.96
CA PRO A 424 -26.12 -10.42 1.54
C PRO A 424 -27.25 -10.39 2.58
N GLY A 425 -27.36 -11.44 3.40
CA GLY A 425 -28.38 -11.57 4.45
C GLY A 425 -27.95 -11.04 5.82
N GLU A 426 -26.72 -10.55 5.97
CA GLU A 426 -26.21 -10.11 7.27
C GLU A 426 -26.81 -8.77 7.70
N GLY A 427 -27.19 -8.68 8.98
CA GLY A 427 -27.87 -7.50 9.53
C GLY A 427 -27.04 -6.20 9.45
N TRP A 428 -25.70 -6.29 9.45
CA TRP A 428 -24.85 -5.12 9.27
C TRP A 428 -25.00 -4.49 7.88
N LEU A 429 -25.14 -5.32 6.83
CA LEU A 429 -25.29 -4.84 5.45
C LEU A 429 -26.63 -4.15 5.30
N ARG A 430 -27.70 -4.76 5.84
CA ARG A 430 -29.04 -4.14 5.88
C ARG A 430 -29.04 -2.79 6.58
N ARG A 431 -28.35 -2.66 7.73
CA ARG A 431 -28.17 -1.36 8.42
C ARG A 431 -27.42 -0.35 7.54
N GLY A 432 -26.36 -0.79 6.86
CA GLY A 432 -25.64 0.04 5.88
C GLY A 432 -26.55 0.56 4.78
N PHE A 433 -27.35 -0.33 4.16
CA PHE A 433 -28.30 0.04 3.11
C PHE A 433 -29.42 0.97 3.60
N HIS A 434 -29.91 0.81 4.83
CA HIS A 434 -30.85 1.77 5.42
C HIS A 434 -30.26 3.18 5.46
N ARG A 435 -29.00 3.30 5.90
CA ARG A 435 -28.30 4.59 5.92
C ARG A 435 -28.12 5.18 4.52
N LEU A 436 -27.75 4.37 3.54
CA LEU A 436 -27.61 4.83 2.15
C LEU A 436 -28.95 5.29 1.57
N ALA A 437 -30.03 4.58 1.87
CA ALA A 437 -31.38 4.96 1.45
C ALA A 437 -31.82 6.31 2.05
N GLU A 438 -31.50 6.58 3.32
CA GLU A 438 -31.75 7.88 3.96
C GLU A 438 -30.98 9.01 3.28
N LEU A 439 -29.70 8.80 2.98
CA LEU A 439 -28.87 9.79 2.30
C LEU A 439 -29.38 10.08 0.88
N ALA A 440 -29.78 9.04 0.13
CA ALA A 440 -30.34 9.21 -1.21
C ALA A 440 -31.63 10.06 -1.19
N ARG A 441 -32.48 9.90 -0.15
CA ARG A 441 -33.71 10.71 0.02
C ARG A 441 -33.45 12.17 0.38
N GLN A 442 -32.31 12.49 0.98
CA GLN A 442 -31.99 13.86 1.37
C GLN A 442 -31.50 14.71 0.18
N ASN A 443 -31.14 14.09 -0.94
CA ASN A 443 -30.51 14.76 -2.08
C ASN A 443 -31.29 14.50 -3.39
N THR A 444 -32.55 14.96 -3.45
CA THR A 444 -33.54 14.61 -4.49
C THR A 444 -33.59 15.54 -5.70
N ARG A 445 -32.48 16.22 -6.05
CA ARG A 445 -32.52 17.30 -7.05
C ARG A 445 -32.42 16.86 -8.52
N ASP A 446 -32.20 15.57 -8.81
CA ASP A 446 -32.21 15.04 -10.19
C ASP A 446 -33.19 13.86 -10.37
N MET A 447 -33.69 13.67 -11.60
CA MET A 447 -34.61 12.57 -11.95
C MET A 447 -33.99 11.19 -11.72
N ASP A 448 -32.67 11.08 -11.82
CA ASP A 448 -31.92 9.84 -11.57
C ASP A 448 -32.00 9.40 -10.10
N SER A 449 -32.10 10.35 -9.15
CA SER A 449 -32.20 10.05 -7.71
C SER A 449 -33.45 9.25 -7.32
N LEU A 450 -34.57 9.39 -8.05
CA LEU A 450 -35.78 8.61 -7.78
C LEU A 450 -35.55 7.11 -8.03
N SER A 451 -34.87 6.77 -9.14
CA SER A 451 -34.56 5.38 -9.49
C SER A 451 -33.67 4.70 -8.44
N TYR A 452 -32.71 5.45 -7.87
CA TYR A 452 -31.86 4.95 -6.79
C TYR A 452 -32.63 4.79 -5.49
N ILE A 453 -33.49 5.74 -5.12
CA ILE A 453 -34.32 5.63 -3.91
C ILE A 453 -35.22 4.38 -3.98
N GLU A 454 -35.89 4.16 -5.11
CA GLU A 454 -36.72 2.97 -5.32
C GLU A 454 -35.88 1.68 -5.29
N GLY A 455 -34.70 1.70 -5.91
CA GLY A 455 -33.78 0.57 -5.90
C GLY A 455 -33.27 0.20 -4.51
N TYR A 456 -32.89 1.19 -3.69
CA TYR A 456 -32.52 0.96 -2.29
C TYR A 456 -33.69 0.37 -1.49
N GLN A 457 -34.90 0.88 -1.68
CA GLN A 457 -36.08 0.34 -1.00
C GLN A 457 -36.41 -1.08 -1.44
N ARG A 458 -36.23 -1.40 -2.73
CA ARG A 458 -36.37 -2.76 -3.25
C ARG A 458 -35.38 -3.71 -2.59
N LEU A 459 -34.09 -3.37 -2.57
CA LEU A 459 -33.04 -4.18 -1.94
C LEU A 459 -33.29 -4.37 -0.45
N LEU A 460 -33.74 -3.33 0.27
CA LEU A 460 -34.09 -3.44 1.69
C LEU A 460 -35.29 -4.37 1.95
N ARG A 461 -36.26 -4.42 1.04
CA ARG A 461 -37.36 -5.40 1.10
C ARG A 461 -36.84 -6.80 0.85
N GLU A 462 -36.02 -7.01 -0.18
CA GLU A 462 -35.40 -8.30 -0.49
C GLU A 462 -34.56 -8.82 0.71
N MET A 463 -33.73 -7.97 1.32
CA MET A 463 -33.01 -8.28 2.56
C MET A 463 -33.91 -8.61 3.76
N GLY A 464 -35.16 -8.12 3.74
CA GLY A 464 -36.14 -8.36 4.80
C GLY A 464 -36.90 -9.68 4.65
N LEU A 465 -36.89 -10.30 3.46
CA LEU A 465 -37.58 -11.55 3.16
C LEU A 465 -36.81 -12.81 3.60
N GLY A 466 -35.58 -12.66 4.11
CA GLY A 466 -34.78 -13.78 4.62
C GLY A 466 -34.29 -14.73 3.52
N GLU A 467 -34.18 -16.02 3.84
CA GLU A 467 -33.63 -17.07 2.95
C GLU A 467 -34.50 -17.37 1.70
N GLU A 468 -35.73 -16.85 1.63
CA GLU A 468 -36.62 -17.04 0.48
C GLU A 468 -36.30 -16.12 -0.72
N GLY A 469 -35.56 -15.03 -0.48
CA GLY A 469 -35.16 -14.07 -1.52
C GLY A 469 -33.68 -14.23 -1.89
N GLN A 470 -33.37 -14.77 -3.07
CA GLN A 470 -31.99 -14.76 -3.57
C GLN A 470 -31.61 -13.33 -3.98
N ILE A 471 -30.95 -12.60 -3.08
CA ILE A 471 -30.50 -11.22 -3.33
C ILE A 471 -29.37 -11.25 -4.35
N SER A 472 -29.50 -10.48 -5.42
CA SER A 472 -28.45 -10.36 -6.43
C SER A 472 -27.23 -9.60 -5.85
N GLY A 473 -26.10 -10.30 -5.71
CA GLY A 473 -24.83 -9.71 -5.27
C GLY A 473 -24.38 -8.54 -6.15
N ASP A 474 -24.65 -8.63 -7.46
CA ASP A 474 -24.33 -7.59 -8.44
C ASP A 474 -25.23 -6.36 -8.25
N ALA A 475 -26.50 -6.55 -7.90
CA ALA A 475 -27.37 -5.44 -7.53
C ALA A 475 -26.90 -4.74 -6.25
N LEU A 476 -26.51 -5.51 -5.21
CA LEU A 476 -25.94 -4.95 -3.99
C LEU A 476 -24.68 -4.14 -4.26
N TRP A 477 -23.77 -4.72 -5.03
CA TRP A 477 -22.52 -4.10 -5.42
C TRP A 477 -22.76 -2.77 -6.17
N ARG A 478 -23.66 -2.76 -7.16
CA ARG A 478 -23.98 -1.52 -7.92
C ARG A 478 -24.50 -0.40 -7.04
N PHE A 479 -25.30 -0.71 -6.02
CA PHE A 479 -25.85 0.30 -5.12
C PHE A 479 -24.83 0.77 -4.09
N LEU A 480 -23.96 -0.10 -3.58
CA LEU A 480 -22.82 0.29 -2.74
C LEU A 480 -21.81 1.17 -3.49
N HIS A 481 -21.63 0.93 -4.79
CA HIS A 481 -20.59 1.57 -5.59
C HIS A 481 -21.15 2.44 -6.72
N ASN A 482 -22.29 3.07 -6.49
CA ASN A 482 -22.87 3.98 -7.47
C ASN A 482 -22.05 5.28 -7.64
N ARG A 483 -22.32 6.05 -8.69
CA ARG A 483 -21.55 7.26 -9.03
C ARG A 483 -21.91 8.51 -8.20
N GLN A 484 -22.89 8.42 -7.29
CA GLN A 484 -23.32 9.56 -6.48
C GLN A 484 -22.26 9.88 -5.40
N PRO A 485 -21.71 11.12 -5.36
CA PRO A 485 -20.63 11.46 -4.45
C PRO A 485 -20.95 11.23 -2.97
N HIS A 486 -22.17 11.56 -2.54
CA HIS A 486 -22.61 11.42 -1.16
C HIS A 486 -22.71 9.95 -0.69
N ILE A 487 -23.13 9.03 -1.58
CA ILE A 487 -23.15 7.59 -1.31
C ILE A 487 -21.73 7.05 -1.19
N GLN A 488 -20.87 7.34 -2.16
CA GLN A 488 -19.46 6.91 -2.14
C GLN A 488 -18.77 7.38 -0.86
N ASN A 489 -18.98 8.64 -0.51
CA ASN A 489 -18.41 9.28 0.67
C ASN A 489 -18.82 8.56 1.97
N GLN A 490 -20.07 8.08 2.04
CA GLN A 490 -20.58 7.30 3.17
C GLN A 490 -20.05 5.86 3.18
N VAL A 491 -20.06 5.17 2.04
CA VAL A 491 -19.61 3.76 1.92
C VAL A 491 -18.14 3.61 2.32
N GLN A 492 -17.32 4.58 1.90
CA GLN A 492 -15.91 4.70 2.24
C GLN A 492 -15.62 5.00 3.72
N ARG A 493 -16.66 5.33 4.51
CA ARG A 493 -16.59 5.63 5.94
C ARG A 493 -17.25 4.55 6.80
N LEU A 494 -17.75 3.49 6.19
CA LEU A 494 -18.19 2.33 6.93
C LEU A 494 -16.96 1.62 7.50
N ILE A 495 -17.01 1.32 8.79
CA ILE A 495 -16.04 0.51 9.51
C ILE A 495 -16.78 -0.74 9.95
N VAL A 496 -16.44 -1.89 9.38
CA VAL A 496 -17.23 -3.12 9.54
C VAL A 496 -16.44 -4.14 10.32
N LYS A 497 -17.00 -4.61 11.43
CA LYS A 497 -16.46 -5.75 12.19
C LYS A 497 -16.89 -7.03 11.49
N HIS A 498 -15.95 -7.76 10.89
CA HIS A 498 -16.22 -8.96 10.11
C HIS A 498 -15.01 -9.93 10.15
N HIS A 499 -15.26 -11.23 10.04
CA HIS A 499 -14.18 -12.22 9.92
C HIS A 499 -13.43 -12.05 8.58
N SER A 500 -12.10 -12.17 8.59
CA SER A 500 -11.31 -11.95 7.36
C SER A 500 -11.44 -13.11 6.37
N GLU A 501 -11.37 -12.80 5.07
CA GLU A 501 -11.33 -13.82 4.00
C GLU A 501 -10.03 -14.65 4.02
N TRP A 502 -8.96 -14.13 4.65
CA TRP A 502 -7.63 -14.75 4.73
C TRP A 502 -7.48 -15.78 5.86
N LEU A 503 -8.57 -16.07 6.58
CA LEU A 503 -8.60 -16.96 7.74
C LEU A 503 -8.84 -18.44 7.37
N HIS A 504 -9.55 -18.70 6.28
CA HIS A 504 -10.16 -19.99 6.00
C HIS A 504 -9.71 -20.53 4.64
N ASP A 505 -9.22 -21.77 4.62
CA ASP A 505 -8.79 -22.48 3.41
C ASP A 505 -9.98 -23.01 2.59
N GLY A 506 -9.71 -23.53 1.39
CA GLY A 506 -10.71 -24.11 0.50
C GLY A 506 -11.39 -25.37 1.05
N LEU A 507 -10.87 -25.97 2.12
CA LEU A 507 -11.46 -27.11 2.81
C LEU A 507 -12.41 -26.71 3.95
N SER A 508 -12.32 -25.47 4.42
CA SER A 508 -13.18 -24.92 5.46
C SER A 508 -14.66 -24.91 5.06
N ALA A 509 -15.55 -24.98 6.05
CA ALA A 509 -17.00 -24.90 5.83
C ALA A 509 -17.40 -23.63 5.04
N LEU A 510 -16.66 -22.52 5.23
CA LEU A 510 -16.90 -21.25 4.55
C LEU A 510 -16.80 -21.37 3.03
N TRP A 511 -15.71 -21.96 2.53
CA TRP A 511 -15.40 -22.07 1.10
C TRP A 511 -15.97 -23.33 0.47
N ARG A 512 -16.01 -24.44 1.22
CA ARG A 512 -16.35 -25.77 0.71
C ARG A 512 -17.70 -25.81 0.00
N ALA A 513 -18.76 -25.27 0.60
CA ALA A 513 -20.09 -25.28 -0.03
C ALA A 513 -20.11 -24.55 -1.38
N ALA A 514 -19.37 -23.42 -1.49
CA ALA A 514 -19.30 -22.64 -2.72
C ALA A 514 -18.43 -23.33 -3.79
N LEU A 515 -17.32 -23.94 -3.40
CA LEU A 515 -16.41 -24.67 -4.30
C LEU A 515 -17.04 -25.99 -4.78
N ASP A 516 -17.72 -26.72 -3.90
CA ASP A 516 -18.43 -27.96 -4.24
C ASP A 516 -19.56 -27.69 -5.24
N GLU A 517 -20.32 -26.59 -5.05
CA GLU A 517 -21.33 -26.17 -6.01
C GLU A 517 -20.71 -25.75 -7.35
N GLN A 518 -19.61 -25.00 -7.32
CA GLN A 518 -18.88 -24.64 -8.54
C GLN A 518 -18.34 -25.87 -9.26
N ALA A 519 -17.91 -26.89 -8.54
CA ALA A 519 -17.37 -28.12 -9.13
C ALA A 519 -18.40 -28.91 -9.94
N LYS A 520 -19.70 -28.78 -9.63
CA LYS A 520 -20.79 -29.44 -10.40
C LYS A 520 -20.87 -28.95 -11.84
N HIS A 521 -20.58 -27.67 -12.06
CA HIS A 521 -20.72 -27.04 -13.37
C HIS A 521 -19.37 -26.71 -14.03
N GLN A 522 -18.34 -26.46 -13.23
CA GLN A 522 -17.00 -26.02 -13.67
C GLN A 522 -15.91 -26.65 -12.78
N PRO A 523 -15.65 -27.98 -12.90
CA PRO A 523 -14.72 -28.69 -12.04
C PRO A 523 -13.28 -28.17 -12.10
N ASP A 524 -12.79 -27.82 -13.29
CA ASP A 524 -11.46 -27.22 -13.45
C ASP A 524 -11.34 -25.87 -12.75
N LEU A 525 -12.40 -25.06 -12.77
CA LEU A 525 -12.40 -23.76 -12.12
C LEU A 525 -12.44 -23.89 -10.60
N ALA A 526 -13.23 -24.83 -10.08
CA ALA A 526 -13.29 -25.11 -8.65
C ALA A 526 -11.93 -25.59 -8.12
N ARG A 527 -11.23 -26.47 -8.85
CA ARG A 527 -9.87 -26.90 -8.50
C ARG A 527 -8.88 -25.72 -8.49
N TYR A 528 -8.87 -24.92 -9.56
CA TYR A 528 -8.01 -23.74 -9.65
C TYR A 528 -8.25 -22.77 -8.48
N ASN A 529 -9.52 -22.43 -8.21
CA ASN A 529 -9.87 -21.51 -7.12
C ASN A 529 -9.49 -22.06 -5.76
N ARG A 530 -9.56 -23.38 -5.57
CA ARG A 530 -9.12 -24.03 -4.33
C ARG A 530 -7.62 -23.90 -4.13
N GLU A 531 -6.80 -24.25 -5.13
CA GLU A 531 -5.34 -24.08 -5.07
C GLU A 531 -4.95 -22.62 -4.78
N PHE A 532 -5.67 -21.68 -5.40
CA PHE A 532 -5.48 -20.26 -5.20
C PHE A 532 -5.83 -19.80 -3.78
N VAL A 533 -7.00 -20.17 -3.26
CA VAL A 533 -7.43 -19.83 -1.88
C VAL A 533 -6.47 -20.43 -0.86
N ASP A 534 -6.12 -21.70 -1.01
CA ASP A 534 -5.21 -22.41 -0.10
C ASP A 534 -3.84 -21.72 -0.04
N ALA A 535 -3.33 -21.23 -1.17
CA ALA A 535 -2.07 -20.47 -1.22
C ALA A 535 -2.17 -19.06 -0.62
N LEU A 536 -3.36 -18.47 -0.51
CA LEU A 536 -3.56 -17.14 0.04
C LEU A 536 -3.86 -17.11 1.53
N VAL A 537 -4.27 -18.21 2.16
CA VAL A 537 -4.46 -18.24 3.63
C VAL A 537 -3.15 -18.00 4.35
N TRP A 538 -3.20 -17.21 5.44
CA TRP A 538 -2.05 -16.93 6.29
C TRP A 538 -2.42 -16.54 7.73
N MET A 539 -3.61 -15.96 7.97
CA MET A 539 -3.94 -15.35 9.27
C MET A 539 -3.93 -16.32 10.45
N ARG A 540 -4.21 -17.61 10.23
CA ARG A 540 -4.15 -18.64 11.28
C ARG A 540 -2.74 -18.87 11.83
N GLU A 541 -1.73 -18.56 11.02
CA GLU A 541 -0.33 -18.82 11.31
C GLU A 541 0.37 -17.62 11.96
N VAL A 542 -0.34 -16.50 12.19
CA VAL A 542 0.24 -15.28 12.76
C VAL A 542 -0.24 -15.10 14.20
N PRO A 543 0.61 -15.35 15.21
CA PRO A 543 0.23 -15.24 16.63
C PRO A 543 -0.23 -13.84 17.05
N GLU A 544 0.31 -12.79 16.44
CA GLU A 544 -0.06 -11.40 16.70
C GLU A 544 -1.51 -11.06 16.31
N ILE A 545 -2.13 -11.87 15.44
CA ILE A 545 -3.52 -11.71 15.04
C ILE A 545 -4.37 -12.72 15.81
N ARG A 546 -5.37 -12.23 16.56
CA ARG A 546 -6.37 -13.08 17.20
C ARG A 546 -7.33 -13.61 16.14
N SER A 547 -6.87 -14.57 15.35
CA SER A 547 -7.49 -15.01 14.10
C SER A 547 -8.89 -15.62 14.27
N GLY A 548 -9.23 -16.08 15.47
CA GLY A 548 -10.59 -16.53 15.81
C GLY A 548 -11.61 -15.41 16.07
N GLU A 549 -11.20 -14.15 16.08
CA GLU A 549 -12.09 -13.00 16.31
C GLU A 549 -12.36 -12.22 15.01
N ALA A 550 -13.55 -11.64 14.90
CA ALA A 550 -13.86 -10.66 13.86
C ALA A 550 -12.97 -9.41 14.01
N LEU A 551 -12.49 -8.89 12.88
CA LEU A 551 -11.62 -7.71 12.81
C LEU A 551 -12.45 -6.48 12.45
N TRP A 552 -12.08 -5.32 12.94
CA TRP A 552 -12.59 -4.05 12.41
C TRP A 552 -11.86 -3.74 11.11
N HIS A 553 -12.55 -3.84 9.98
CA HIS A 553 -12.02 -3.47 8.69
C HIS A 553 -12.33 -1.99 8.42
N LEU A 554 -11.37 -1.29 7.83
CA LEU A 554 -11.47 0.13 7.51
C LEU A 554 -11.06 0.35 6.05
N HIS A 555 -11.75 1.24 5.35
CA HIS A 555 -11.33 1.63 4.01
C HIS A 555 -9.89 2.20 4.05
N PRO A 556 -8.89 1.58 3.40
CA PRO A 556 -7.47 1.90 3.61
C PRO A 556 -7.13 3.37 3.38
N ILE A 557 -7.55 3.93 2.25
CA ILE A 557 -7.21 5.31 1.86
C ILE A 557 -7.94 6.34 2.72
N ARG A 558 -9.24 6.14 2.98
CA ARG A 558 -10.10 7.12 3.65
C ARG A 558 -9.89 7.20 5.14
N PHE A 559 -9.66 6.05 5.78
CA PHE A 559 -9.30 6.03 7.18
C PHE A 559 -7.95 6.73 7.40
N LEU A 560 -6.93 6.38 6.62
CA LEU A 560 -5.60 6.99 6.74
C LEU A 560 -5.61 8.49 6.39
N GLU A 561 -6.33 8.90 5.34
CA GLU A 561 -6.56 10.32 5.05
C GLU A 561 -7.18 11.04 6.25
N ALA A 562 -8.09 10.39 6.97
CA ALA A 562 -8.79 10.99 8.08
C ALA A 562 -7.90 11.20 9.32
N ILE A 563 -7.00 10.27 9.61
CA ILE A 563 -6.08 10.37 10.75
C ILE A 563 -4.74 11.02 10.38
N SER A 564 -4.52 11.34 9.10
CA SER A 564 -3.26 11.90 8.64
C SER A 564 -3.04 13.33 9.12
N GLU A 565 -1.93 13.51 9.83
CA GLU A 565 -1.25 14.78 10.08
C GLU A 565 -0.56 15.27 8.79
N ARG A 566 -1.23 15.23 7.63
CA ARG A 566 -0.67 15.88 6.43
C ARG A 566 -0.43 17.32 6.83
N ASN A 567 0.83 17.77 6.69
CA ASN A 567 1.18 19.17 6.82
C ASN A 567 0.16 19.99 6.03
N ALA A 568 -0.75 20.59 6.80
CA ALA A 568 -1.94 21.30 6.34
C ALA A 568 -1.50 22.48 5.50
N CYS A 569 -2.41 23.15 4.80
CA CYS A 569 -2.02 24.29 3.97
C CYS A 569 -1.08 25.23 4.76
N ALA A 570 0.08 25.56 4.22
CA ALA A 570 0.99 26.57 4.77
C ALA A 570 0.44 28.00 4.63
N CYS A 571 -0.88 28.14 4.50
CA CYS A 571 -1.53 29.45 4.49
C CYS A 571 -1.43 30.04 5.90
N ASN A 572 -1.08 31.31 6.01
CA ASN A 572 -0.98 32.05 7.27
C ASN A 572 -0.05 31.42 8.34
N ARG A 573 0.86 30.51 7.95
CA ARG A 573 1.90 29.93 8.82
C ARG A 573 3.20 29.75 8.06
N ASP A 574 4.32 29.69 8.76
CA ASP A 574 5.61 29.36 8.15
C ASP A 574 5.62 27.93 7.57
N ILE A 575 6.37 27.75 6.48
CA ILE A 575 6.64 26.42 5.92
C ILE A 575 7.70 25.72 6.75
N THR A 576 7.59 24.39 6.88
CA THR A 576 8.49 23.59 7.73
C THR A 576 9.44 22.72 6.92
N LEU A 577 10.60 22.48 7.52
CA LEU A 577 11.90 22.35 6.85
C LEU A 577 12.15 21.05 6.06
N LEU A 578 11.39 19.97 6.25
CA LEU A 578 11.81 18.65 5.73
C LEU A 578 10.84 17.94 4.79
N GLU A 579 9.53 18.20 4.87
CA GLU A 579 8.56 17.49 4.05
C GLU A 579 8.03 18.36 2.91
N GLU A 580 7.74 19.63 3.17
CA GLU A 580 7.14 20.53 2.18
C GLU A 580 8.17 20.99 1.14
N LEU A 581 9.34 21.46 1.58
CA LEU A 581 10.39 21.95 0.69
C LEU A 581 11.10 20.82 -0.08
N CYS A 582 11.41 19.70 0.59
CA CYS A 582 12.04 18.56 -0.06
C CYS A 582 11.10 17.90 -1.09
N ALA A 583 9.78 17.92 -0.86
CA ALA A 583 8.82 17.45 -1.85
C ALA A 583 8.76 18.36 -3.10
N MET A 584 8.95 19.67 -2.92
CA MET A 584 8.99 20.63 -4.04
C MET A 584 10.30 20.58 -4.83
N ALA A 585 11.40 20.23 -4.17
CA ALA A 585 12.74 20.24 -4.76
C ALA A 585 13.54 18.96 -4.45
N PRO A 586 13.10 17.79 -4.93
CA PRO A 586 13.69 16.50 -4.56
C PRO A 586 15.15 16.34 -5.03
N GLY A 587 15.59 17.14 -6.01
CA GLY A 587 16.96 17.14 -6.53
C GLY A 587 17.97 17.98 -5.72
N ILE A 588 17.52 18.71 -4.70
CA ILE A 588 18.38 19.62 -3.92
C ILE A 588 18.75 18.99 -2.58
N LYS A 589 20.00 19.15 -2.16
CA LYS A 589 20.48 18.63 -0.86
C LYS A 589 19.71 19.29 0.29
N ALA A 590 19.18 18.48 1.21
CA ALA A 590 18.38 18.95 2.35
C ALA A 590 19.09 20.04 3.19
N ALA A 591 20.40 19.91 3.42
CA ALA A 591 21.19 20.90 4.15
C ALA A 591 21.21 22.30 3.48
N LEU A 592 21.09 22.36 2.15
CA LEU A 592 21.02 23.63 1.41
C LEU A 592 19.64 24.27 1.54
N LEU A 593 18.58 23.46 1.52
CA LEU A 593 17.21 23.91 1.75
C LEU A 593 17.03 24.43 3.19
N GLU A 594 17.60 23.73 4.17
CA GLU A 594 17.64 24.09 5.58
C GLU A 594 18.21 25.50 5.81
N LYS A 595 19.36 25.79 5.18
CA LYS A 595 20.04 27.08 5.31
C LYS A 595 19.19 28.26 4.82
N ASN A 596 18.31 28.04 3.85
CA ASN A 596 17.52 29.10 3.21
C ASN A 596 16.08 29.21 3.73
N LEU A 597 15.60 28.26 4.55
CA LEU A 597 14.21 28.26 5.03
C LEU A 597 13.83 29.55 5.75
N LEU A 598 14.68 30.00 6.68
CA LEU A 598 14.41 31.19 7.48
C LEU A 598 14.22 32.41 6.57
N ALA A 599 15.03 32.52 5.50
CA ALA A 599 14.90 33.59 4.53
C ALA A 599 13.59 33.50 3.73
N PHE A 600 13.15 32.29 3.35
CA PHE A 600 11.86 32.11 2.69
C PHE A 600 10.68 32.48 3.59
N ASN A 601 10.68 32.03 4.85
CA ASN A 601 9.63 32.38 5.82
C ASN A 601 9.58 33.88 6.11
N ASN A 602 10.75 34.51 6.29
CA ASN A 602 10.83 35.96 6.43
C ASN A 602 10.29 36.69 5.20
N ALA A 603 10.63 36.23 3.98
CA ALA A 603 10.10 36.82 2.75
C ALA A 603 8.57 36.71 2.69
N PHE A 604 7.98 35.56 3.05
CA PHE A 604 6.53 35.45 3.06
C PHE A 604 5.87 36.41 4.04
N SER A 605 6.46 36.58 5.23
CA SER A 605 5.97 37.51 6.23
C SER A 605 6.08 38.96 5.78
N VAL A 606 7.21 39.36 5.17
CA VAL A 606 7.45 40.73 4.72
C VAL A 606 6.55 41.12 3.55
N PHE A 607 6.32 40.20 2.61
CA PHE A 607 5.53 40.46 1.40
C PHE A 607 4.07 40.01 1.49
N GLU A 608 3.59 39.67 2.70
CA GLU A 608 2.21 39.22 2.96
C GLU A 608 1.76 38.05 2.07
N ILE A 609 2.71 37.16 1.72
CA ILE A 609 2.47 35.99 0.88
C ILE A 609 1.87 34.89 1.76
N ASN A 610 0.56 34.99 1.94
CA ASN A 610 -0.14 34.26 3.01
C ASN A 610 -0.89 33.02 2.52
N THR A 611 -0.88 32.71 1.22
CA THR A 611 -1.56 31.55 0.65
C THR A 611 -0.58 30.50 0.15
N CYS A 612 -0.95 29.22 0.21
CA CYS A 612 -0.08 28.13 -0.30
C CYS A 612 0.32 28.36 -1.75
N ILE A 613 -0.62 28.75 -2.61
CA ILE A 613 -0.36 28.88 -4.04
C ILE A 613 0.67 29.99 -4.30
N SER A 614 0.56 31.12 -3.60
CA SER A 614 1.53 32.22 -3.74
C SER A 614 2.91 31.84 -3.21
N LYS A 615 2.98 31.09 -2.09
CA LYS A 615 4.25 30.55 -1.57
C LYS A 615 4.88 29.56 -2.55
N VAL A 616 4.09 28.64 -3.11
CA VAL A 616 4.53 27.67 -4.13
C VAL A 616 5.07 28.40 -5.35
N HIS A 617 4.35 29.39 -5.87
CA HIS A 617 4.79 30.16 -7.04
C HIS A 617 6.12 30.86 -6.79
N LEU A 618 6.25 31.56 -5.65
CA LEU A 618 7.50 32.23 -5.30
C LEU A 618 8.65 31.24 -5.19
N LEU A 619 8.46 30.14 -4.45
CA LEU A 619 9.49 29.12 -4.30
C LEU A 619 9.88 28.49 -5.62
N ALA A 620 8.91 28.13 -6.47
CA ALA A 620 9.17 27.56 -7.78
C ALA A 620 10.00 28.51 -8.66
N GLN A 621 9.67 29.81 -8.63
CA GLN A 621 10.42 30.83 -9.36
C GLN A 621 11.84 31.00 -8.82
N ILE A 622 12.01 31.11 -7.50
CA ILE A 622 13.35 31.17 -6.87
C ILE A 622 14.18 29.95 -7.26
N LEU A 623 13.61 28.74 -7.17
CA LEU A 623 14.32 27.51 -7.50
C LEU A 623 14.70 27.44 -8.98
N HIS A 624 13.84 27.92 -9.87
CA HIS A 624 14.12 27.96 -11.30
C HIS A 624 15.23 28.98 -11.63
N GLU A 625 15.11 30.20 -11.15
CA GLU A 625 16.02 31.32 -11.47
C GLU A 625 17.41 31.17 -10.82
N SER A 626 17.48 30.50 -9.67
CA SER A 626 18.76 30.24 -8.97
C SER A 626 19.44 28.94 -9.38
N GLY A 627 18.89 28.19 -10.35
CA GLY A 627 19.38 26.86 -10.71
C GLY A 627 19.38 25.88 -9.53
N GLY A 628 18.30 25.85 -8.75
CA GLY A 628 18.19 25.02 -7.55
C GLY A 628 19.05 25.52 -6.39
N LEU A 629 19.11 26.85 -6.18
CA LEU A 629 19.89 27.53 -5.13
C LEU A 629 21.42 27.38 -5.27
N ILE A 630 21.89 26.94 -6.43
CA ILE A 630 23.32 26.85 -6.75
C ILE A 630 23.89 28.25 -7.04
N HIS A 631 23.07 29.12 -7.62
CA HIS A 631 23.46 30.47 -8.02
C HIS A 631 22.76 31.51 -7.16
N THR A 632 23.52 32.53 -6.71
CA THR A 632 22.99 33.68 -5.95
C THR A 632 22.55 34.84 -6.86
N LYS A 633 22.60 34.64 -8.18
CA LYS A 633 22.20 35.60 -9.22
C LYS A 633 21.52 34.83 -10.36
N GLU A 634 20.52 35.46 -10.96
CA GLU A 634 19.81 34.94 -12.13
C GLU A 634 20.78 34.72 -13.30
N ILE A 635 20.69 33.56 -13.94
CA ILE A 635 21.46 33.24 -15.14
C ILE A 635 20.95 34.16 -16.27
N GLN A 636 21.79 35.09 -16.73
CA GLN A 636 21.45 36.17 -17.71
C GLN A 636 20.71 37.40 -17.16
N GLY A 637 20.63 37.60 -15.85
CA GLY A 637 20.00 38.79 -15.23
C GLY A 637 20.77 40.12 -15.39
N GLU A 638 21.79 40.19 -16.26
CA GLU A 638 22.43 41.46 -16.58
C GLU A 638 21.51 42.26 -17.51
N LEU A 639 20.75 43.17 -16.88
CA LEU A 639 20.03 44.29 -17.48
C LEU A 639 20.66 44.72 -18.81
N LYS A 640 19.93 44.47 -19.92
CA LYS A 640 20.06 45.35 -21.09
C LYS A 640 19.79 46.76 -20.59
N LYS A 641 20.84 47.58 -20.51
CA LYS A 641 20.70 49.03 -20.36
C LYS A 641 19.72 49.50 -21.44
N ILE A 642 18.65 50.16 -20.99
CA ILE A 642 17.65 50.83 -21.82
C ILE A 642 18.34 51.80 -22.78
#